data_AF-S7HKM5-F1
#
_entry.id   AF-S7HKM5-F1
#
_cell.length_a   1.000
_cell.length_b   1.000
_cell.length_c   1.000
_cell.angle_alpha   90.00
_cell.angle_beta   90.00
_cell.angle_gamma   90.00
#
_symmetry.space_group_name_H-M   'P 1'
#
loop_
_entity.id
_entity.type
_entity.pdbx_description
1 polymer ?
#
loop_
_entity_poly.entity_id
_entity_poly.type
_entity_poly.pdbx_seq_one_letter_code
_entity_poly.pdbx_strand_id
1 'polypeptide(L)'
;MKGKKEDLVFTSSGNLPDWAQDAGEFWDAAEENRRVKGRAYREIRMGLQEELSLDDNIALVEEFLKESGIGKNHAFTYAIHDKEAAYDHDHRNIHCHLMFCEKSIEKDRPLGPDMYFKQYAVNQHGEPCSGYLADRYYQSHQGNAAMRKMWADIVNRKFKELGIKREISEKSLAAQRQDLLNQGRFEEAEKLDRIPAPHLGEAYKNPKVMERIQERVREIDEQTESPDDSSSEAETTETTDTEGSVMEQKITCFAIDKVLRRVIKEIELEEQRIRQEEILEMETKLSAEADDEKAEELANEPIVVTANDVYAGLKARAKEQAKRQAEQLAKYKEVKAKVIPERLFRNIAIERIIGKDYHNLKKRHQRILEELKPMEKKYIELKDVPYKQKKEFYLSYSDKLRQKQAMEKQLKDYNEELRNKEDDIQRIVDELTQQNKAIQEDAKKIYGKVIKAKNKEKMYLAKAAELKENVPDSDRILYSRQLPRLVMRHSKLEGGKPLKDFQILSHNGRAYVVLSDIPTGKLEPQKKTALLLGDTVEKGQASVYTLTMGPDGKEILDVSRTKDTVRLYGSAKKTILKRGEGNHYPPHTEAVHQQRQTEVLGKINHFLEKAVEDTHGRYQAWWDDEDHHKKKDELERVEEEMYRGWSL
;
A
#
# COMPACT_ATOMS: atom_id res chain seq x y z
N MET A 1 47.85 -32.48 25.34
CA MET A 1 46.99 -31.90 24.29
C MET A 1 47.04 -30.38 24.41
N LYS A 2 47.83 -29.68 23.60
CA LYS A 2 47.81 -28.21 23.50
C LYS A 2 47.73 -27.86 22.02
N GLY A 3 46.72 -27.07 21.64
CA GLY A 3 46.56 -26.56 20.26
C GLY A 3 45.37 -27.09 19.45
N LYS A 4 44.48 -27.93 20.01
CA LYS A 4 43.19 -28.21 19.36
C LYS A 4 42.16 -27.17 19.83
N LYS A 5 41.50 -26.47 18.90
CA LYS A 5 40.24 -25.76 19.20
C LYS A 5 39.30 -26.79 19.82
N GLU A 6 38.72 -26.45 20.97
CA GLU A 6 37.71 -27.28 21.61
C GLU A 6 36.46 -27.28 20.70
N ASP A 7 36.19 -28.41 20.05
CA ASP A 7 35.08 -28.60 19.10
C ASP A 7 33.85 -29.20 19.76
N LEU A 8 33.93 -29.53 21.06
CA LEU A 8 32.83 -30.08 21.85
C LEU A 8 31.84 -28.98 22.26
N VAL A 9 30.57 -29.14 21.89
CA VAL A 9 29.53 -28.14 22.21
C VAL A 9 28.45 -28.64 23.15
N PHE A 10 28.26 -29.96 23.24
CA PHE A 10 27.29 -30.55 24.15
C PHE A 10 27.64 -32.00 24.51
N THR A 11 27.30 -32.43 25.72
CA THR A 11 27.43 -33.83 26.17
C THR A 11 26.27 -34.23 27.06
N SER A 12 25.82 -35.47 26.94
CA SER A 12 24.78 -36.03 27.82
C SER A 12 24.98 -37.54 27.99
N SER A 13 24.52 -38.06 29.12
CA SER A 13 24.57 -39.48 29.48
C SER A 13 23.27 -39.91 30.13
N GLY A 14 22.90 -41.18 29.96
CA GLY A 14 21.65 -41.70 30.50
C GLY A 14 21.66 -43.20 30.73
N ASN A 15 20.68 -43.64 31.52
CA ASN A 15 20.52 -45.01 32.02
C ASN A 15 21.78 -45.57 32.71
N LEU A 16 22.51 -44.72 33.43
CA LEU A 16 23.59 -45.16 34.27
C LEU A 16 23.01 -45.92 35.47
N PRO A 17 23.58 -47.07 35.85
CA PRO A 17 23.16 -47.81 37.05
C PRO A 17 23.57 -47.06 38.32
N ASP A 18 22.85 -47.30 39.43
CA ASP A 18 23.04 -46.58 40.71
C ASP A 18 24.47 -46.61 41.27
N TRP A 19 25.28 -47.61 40.87
CA TRP A 19 26.67 -47.73 41.28
C TRP A 19 27.65 -46.84 40.50
N ALA A 20 27.23 -46.24 39.37
CA ALA A 20 28.02 -45.30 38.60
C ALA A 20 27.54 -43.87 38.88
N GLN A 21 28.39 -43.06 39.52
CA GLN A 21 28.06 -41.66 39.81
C GLN A 21 28.08 -40.80 38.55
N ASP A 22 28.95 -41.13 37.60
CA ASP A 22 29.03 -40.49 36.30
C ASP A 22 29.33 -41.49 35.17
N ALA A 23 29.33 -40.99 33.94
CA ALA A 23 29.58 -41.80 32.77
C ALA A 23 31.01 -42.37 32.73
N GLY A 24 31.99 -41.65 33.28
CA GLY A 24 33.39 -42.10 33.34
C GLY A 24 33.49 -43.39 34.15
N GLU A 25 32.92 -43.39 35.36
CA GLU A 25 32.89 -44.57 36.23
C GLU A 25 32.20 -45.77 35.55
N PHE A 26 31.11 -45.54 34.80
CA PHE A 26 30.44 -46.61 34.07
C PHE A 26 31.33 -47.20 32.98
N TRP A 27 32.00 -46.35 32.18
CA TRP A 27 32.85 -46.81 31.08
C TRP A 27 34.14 -47.46 31.57
N ASP A 28 34.72 -46.99 32.67
CA ASP A 28 35.85 -47.63 33.35
C ASP A 28 35.45 -49.03 33.84
N ALA A 29 34.30 -49.15 34.52
CA ALA A 29 33.78 -50.44 34.95
C ALA A 29 33.49 -51.38 33.77
N ALA A 30 33.02 -50.84 32.63
CA ALA A 30 32.81 -51.61 31.41
C ALA A 30 34.12 -52.16 30.85
N GLU A 31 35.20 -51.39 30.89
CA GLU A 31 36.52 -51.81 30.40
C GLU A 31 37.18 -52.82 31.34
N GLU A 32 37.07 -52.62 32.65
CA GLU A 32 37.65 -53.52 33.67
C GLU A 32 36.93 -54.87 33.73
N ASN A 33 35.60 -54.87 33.61
CA ASN A 33 34.78 -56.07 33.85
C ASN A 33 34.29 -56.77 32.57
N ARG A 34 34.55 -56.21 31.38
CA ARG A 34 34.26 -56.93 30.13
C ARG A 34 35.18 -58.15 29.99
N ARG A 35 34.67 -59.18 29.30
CA ARG A 35 35.54 -60.27 28.83
C ARG A 35 36.61 -59.71 27.88
N VAL A 36 37.77 -60.38 27.79
CA VAL A 36 38.90 -59.96 26.93
C VAL A 36 38.48 -59.64 25.48
N LYS A 37 37.57 -60.42 24.88
CA LYS A 37 36.99 -60.20 23.53
C LYS A 37 35.57 -59.61 23.56
N GLY A 38 35.21 -58.92 24.63
CA GLY A 38 33.93 -58.23 24.81
C GLY A 38 34.01 -56.82 24.24
N ARG A 39 32.88 -56.29 23.78
CA ARG A 39 32.78 -54.87 23.42
C ARG A 39 32.31 -54.11 24.66
N ALA A 40 33.02 -53.04 25.04
CA ALA A 40 32.55 -52.13 26.07
C ALA A 40 31.32 -51.35 25.57
N TYR A 41 31.39 -50.87 24.33
CA TYR A 41 30.33 -50.08 23.70
C TYR A 41 30.26 -50.31 22.19
N ARG A 42 29.18 -49.83 21.60
CA ARG A 42 29.03 -49.56 20.17
C ARG A 42 28.95 -48.05 19.96
N GLU A 43 29.62 -47.56 18.92
CA GLU A 43 29.58 -46.16 18.51
C GLU A 43 28.67 -45.97 17.29
N ILE A 44 27.80 -44.97 17.35
CA ILE A 44 27.05 -44.44 16.22
C ILE A 44 27.53 -43.00 16.00
N ARG A 45 27.95 -42.70 14.76
CA ARG A 45 28.30 -41.33 14.34
C ARG A 45 27.21 -40.81 13.42
N MET A 46 26.61 -39.68 13.78
CA MET A 46 25.50 -39.07 13.04
C MET A 46 25.89 -37.66 12.61
N GLY A 47 25.63 -37.32 11.35
CA GLY A 47 25.71 -35.94 10.88
C GLY A 47 24.47 -35.17 11.32
N LEU A 48 24.69 -34.04 11.98
CA LEU A 48 23.65 -33.09 12.40
C LEU A 48 23.51 -31.97 11.35
N GLN A 49 22.41 -31.22 11.40
CA GLN A 49 22.05 -30.30 10.32
C GLN A 49 22.46 -28.87 10.69
N GLU A 50 23.21 -28.22 9.82
CA GLU A 50 23.67 -26.83 10.02
C GLU A 50 22.52 -25.83 9.95
N GLU A 51 21.44 -26.18 9.24
CA GLU A 51 20.22 -25.39 9.13
C GLU A 51 19.40 -25.35 10.44
N LEU A 52 19.77 -26.18 11.42
CA LEU A 52 19.07 -26.30 12.70
C LEU A 52 19.87 -25.66 13.84
N SER A 53 19.13 -25.14 14.83
CA SER A 53 19.74 -24.69 16.08
C SER A 53 20.40 -25.85 16.83
N LEU A 54 21.31 -25.54 17.76
CA LEU A 54 21.91 -26.58 18.62
C LEU A 54 20.84 -27.34 19.43
N ASP A 55 19.83 -26.63 19.95
CA ASP A 55 18.73 -27.23 20.72
C ASP A 55 17.89 -28.18 19.85
N ASP A 56 17.58 -27.79 18.61
CA ASP A 56 16.88 -28.66 17.67
C ASP A 56 17.72 -29.90 17.32
N ASN A 57 19.03 -29.74 17.10
CA ASN A 57 19.94 -30.85 16.87
C ASN A 57 20.04 -31.79 18.09
N ILE A 58 20.05 -31.26 19.31
CA ILE A 58 19.95 -32.06 20.56
C ILE A 58 18.61 -32.82 20.57
N ALA A 59 17.50 -32.17 20.23
CA ALA A 59 16.19 -32.81 20.19
C ALA A 59 16.14 -33.98 19.18
N LEU A 60 16.80 -33.87 18.01
CA LEU A 60 16.92 -34.98 17.06
C LEU A 60 17.66 -36.17 17.65
N VAL A 61 18.76 -35.93 18.39
CA VAL A 61 19.54 -37.00 19.05
C VAL A 61 18.72 -37.67 20.15
N GLU A 62 18.01 -36.89 20.97
CA GLU A 62 17.12 -37.41 22.02
C GLU A 62 15.94 -38.20 21.45
N GLU A 63 15.37 -37.75 20.33
CA GLU A 63 14.34 -38.49 19.61
C GLU A 63 14.88 -39.81 19.05
N PHE A 64 16.08 -39.79 18.45
CA PHE A 64 16.75 -41.00 17.98
C PHE A 64 17.02 -41.99 19.13
N LEU A 65 17.50 -41.50 20.28
CA LEU A 65 17.68 -42.33 21.48
C LEU A 65 16.38 -42.99 21.93
N LYS A 66 15.27 -42.24 21.91
CA LYS A 66 13.94 -42.74 22.26
C LYS A 66 13.43 -43.79 21.27
N GLU A 67 13.45 -43.49 19.97
CA GLU A 67 12.88 -44.36 18.92
C GLU A 67 13.71 -45.62 18.66
N SER A 68 15.04 -45.51 18.77
CA SER A 68 15.95 -46.66 18.65
C SER A 68 15.88 -47.62 19.84
N GLY A 69 15.26 -47.22 20.95
CA GLY A 69 15.22 -47.97 22.20
C GLY A 69 16.49 -47.86 23.05
N ILE A 70 17.55 -47.23 22.54
CA ILE A 70 18.83 -47.04 23.26
C ILE A 70 18.58 -46.24 24.54
N GLY A 71 17.89 -45.11 24.43
CA GLY A 71 17.60 -44.19 25.53
C GLY A 71 16.72 -44.77 26.63
N LYS A 72 16.11 -45.95 26.42
CA LYS A 72 15.30 -46.64 27.44
C LYS A 72 15.99 -47.86 28.04
N ASN A 73 16.72 -48.61 27.21
CA ASN A 73 17.16 -49.96 27.55
C ASN A 73 18.68 -50.09 27.72
N HIS A 74 19.46 -49.08 27.38
CA HIS A 74 20.92 -49.16 27.33
C HIS A 74 21.56 -47.96 28.02
N ALA A 75 22.65 -48.19 28.75
CA ALA A 75 23.51 -47.11 29.24
C ALA A 75 24.22 -46.45 28.05
N PHE A 76 24.19 -45.12 27.99
CA PHE A 76 24.74 -44.37 26.86
C PHE A 76 25.40 -43.06 27.30
N THR A 77 26.30 -42.58 26.45
CA THR A 77 26.87 -41.24 26.47
C THR A 77 26.90 -40.73 25.04
N TYR A 78 26.53 -39.47 24.82
CA TYR A 78 26.77 -38.83 23.53
C TYR A 78 27.38 -37.45 23.67
N ALA A 79 28.10 -37.07 22.64
CA ALA A 79 28.79 -35.79 22.51
C ALA A 79 28.48 -35.18 21.14
N ILE A 80 28.11 -33.90 21.13
CA ILE A 80 27.93 -33.13 19.90
C ILE A 80 29.17 -32.26 19.70
N HIS A 81 29.74 -32.37 18.52
CA HIS A 81 30.88 -31.60 18.08
C HIS A 81 30.46 -30.64 16.96
N ASP A 82 31.00 -29.43 16.99
CA ASP A 82 30.83 -28.40 15.97
C ASP A 82 32.19 -27.87 15.53
N LYS A 83 32.55 -28.15 14.29
CA LYS A 83 33.79 -27.70 13.66
C LYS A 83 33.54 -27.27 12.22
N GLU A 84 34.43 -26.44 11.69
CA GLU A 84 34.44 -26.10 10.27
C GLU A 84 34.52 -27.37 9.41
N ALA A 85 33.75 -27.41 8.32
CA ALA A 85 33.83 -28.51 7.38
C ALA A 85 35.21 -28.54 6.72
N ALA A 86 35.75 -29.75 6.52
CA ALA A 86 37.13 -29.90 6.06
C ALA A 86 37.38 -29.31 4.65
N TYR A 87 36.33 -29.14 3.84
CA TYR A 87 36.39 -28.77 2.42
C TYR A 87 35.80 -27.40 2.09
N ASP A 88 35.13 -26.82 3.06
CA ASP A 88 34.34 -25.62 2.89
C ASP A 88 34.27 -24.93 4.25
N HIS A 89 35.14 -23.94 4.44
CA HIS A 89 35.24 -23.23 5.71
C HIS A 89 34.02 -22.36 6.00
N ASP A 90 33.17 -22.11 4.98
CA ASP A 90 31.92 -21.38 5.12
C ASP A 90 30.79 -22.26 5.68
N HIS A 91 31.01 -23.58 5.75
CA HIS A 91 30.06 -24.56 6.27
C HIS A 91 30.56 -25.24 7.55
N ARG A 92 29.60 -25.66 8.39
CA ARG A 92 29.85 -26.38 9.65
C ARG A 92 29.60 -27.87 9.50
N ASN A 93 30.52 -28.68 10.02
CA ASN A 93 30.35 -30.13 10.16
C ASN A 93 29.95 -30.46 11.60
N ILE A 94 28.66 -30.29 11.88
CA ILE A 94 28.06 -30.64 13.17
C ILE A 94 27.82 -32.15 13.19
N HIS A 95 28.30 -32.85 14.21
CA HIS A 95 28.17 -34.30 14.30
C HIS A 95 28.04 -34.78 15.75
N CYS A 96 27.30 -35.86 15.93
CA CYS A 96 27.10 -36.52 17.20
C CYS A 96 27.86 -37.85 17.24
N HIS A 97 28.65 -38.03 18.30
CA HIS A 97 29.22 -39.31 18.70
C HIS A 97 28.34 -39.89 19.80
N LEU A 98 27.57 -40.94 19.50
CA LEU A 98 26.76 -41.68 20.46
C LEU A 98 27.42 -43.02 20.76
N MET A 99 27.90 -43.20 21.99
CA MET A 99 28.37 -44.49 22.49
C MET A 99 27.35 -45.10 23.44
N PHE A 100 27.04 -46.38 23.27
CA PHE A 100 26.12 -47.08 24.16
C PHE A 100 26.56 -48.53 24.41
N CYS A 101 26.21 -49.04 25.58
CA CYS A 101 26.47 -50.43 25.95
C CYS A 101 25.39 -51.33 25.35
N GLU A 102 25.76 -52.33 24.56
CA GLU A 102 24.82 -53.25 23.89
C GLU A 102 24.01 -54.12 24.88
N LYS A 103 24.29 -54.03 26.18
CA LYS A 103 23.61 -54.74 27.27
C LYS A 103 22.24 -54.12 27.56
N SER A 104 21.17 -54.91 27.45
CA SER A 104 19.80 -54.49 27.79
C SER A 104 19.59 -54.51 29.30
N ILE A 105 19.31 -53.35 29.88
CA ILE A 105 19.09 -53.16 31.30
C ILE A 105 17.77 -53.81 31.72
N GLU A 106 17.83 -54.72 32.68
CA GLU A 106 16.66 -55.34 33.31
C GLU A 106 16.35 -54.62 34.62
N LYS A 107 15.33 -53.75 34.62
CA LYS A 107 15.01 -52.89 35.77
C LYS A 107 14.67 -53.67 37.05
N ASP A 108 14.09 -54.85 36.89
CA ASP A 108 13.70 -55.72 38.01
C ASP A 108 14.86 -56.59 38.54
N ARG A 109 16.03 -56.54 37.88
CA ARG A 109 17.24 -57.28 38.26
C ARG A 109 18.48 -56.36 38.21
N PRO A 110 18.60 -55.37 39.11
CA PRO A 110 19.77 -54.50 39.14
C PRO A 110 21.04 -55.32 39.44
N LEU A 111 22.06 -55.16 38.59
CA LEU A 111 23.36 -55.82 38.73
C LEU A 111 24.44 -54.82 39.13
N GLY A 112 25.32 -55.24 40.05
CA GLY A 112 26.56 -54.55 40.36
C GLY A 112 27.59 -54.61 39.22
N PRO A 113 28.68 -53.82 39.30
CA PRO A 113 29.66 -53.68 38.22
C PRO A 113 30.37 -55.01 37.90
N ASP A 114 30.55 -55.88 38.90
CA ASP A 114 31.16 -57.20 38.77
C ASP A 114 30.30 -58.20 37.96
N MET A 115 29.00 -57.92 37.81
CA MET A 115 28.04 -58.79 37.12
C MET A 115 27.44 -58.18 35.86
N TYR A 116 27.27 -56.86 35.79
CA TYR A 116 26.62 -56.14 34.68
C TYR A 116 27.17 -56.54 33.30
N PHE A 117 28.50 -56.52 33.15
CA PHE A 117 29.20 -56.72 31.88
C PHE A 117 29.49 -58.18 31.54
N LYS A 118 29.27 -59.11 32.48
CA LYS A 118 29.53 -60.54 32.28
C LYS A 118 28.64 -61.11 31.18
N GLN A 119 29.02 -62.30 30.71
CA GLN A 119 28.20 -63.03 29.74
C GLN A 119 26.86 -63.41 30.38
N TYR A 120 25.79 -63.22 29.62
CA TYR A 120 24.46 -63.63 30.06
C TYR A 120 24.41 -65.15 30.23
N ALA A 121 23.92 -65.62 31.37
CA ALA A 121 23.69 -67.04 31.63
C ALA A 121 22.41 -67.24 32.45
N VAL A 122 21.81 -68.42 32.29
CA VAL A 122 20.64 -68.86 33.06
C VAL A 122 20.99 -70.08 33.90
N ASN A 123 20.33 -70.22 35.06
CA ASN A 123 20.46 -71.41 35.89
C ASN A 123 19.63 -72.59 35.32
N GLN A 124 19.67 -73.74 36.00
CA GLN A 124 18.91 -74.94 35.62
C GLN A 124 17.38 -74.77 35.61
N HIS A 125 16.87 -73.72 36.26
CA HIS A 125 15.44 -73.36 36.31
C HIS A 125 15.05 -72.31 35.26
N GLY A 126 16.00 -71.89 34.42
CA GLY A 126 15.79 -70.88 33.38
C GLY A 126 15.86 -69.43 33.86
N GLU A 127 16.27 -69.19 35.12
CA GLU A 127 16.35 -67.85 35.70
C GLU A 127 17.71 -67.20 35.39
N PRO A 128 17.75 -65.89 35.04
CA PRO A 128 19.01 -65.19 34.77
C PRO A 128 19.93 -65.18 36.00
N CYS A 129 21.16 -65.69 35.86
CA CYS A 129 22.13 -65.80 36.97
C CYS A 129 23.46 -65.06 36.72
N SER A 130 23.70 -64.54 35.51
CA SER A 130 24.91 -63.79 35.17
C SER A 130 24.61 -62.78 34.06
N GLY A 131 25.26 -61.60 34.09
CA GLY A 131 25.28 -60.63 32.98
C GLY A 131 23.92 -60.05 32.60
N TYR A 132 23.90 -58.90 31.95
CA TYR A 132 22.75 -58.53 31.10
C TYR A 132 22.86 -59.17 29.71
N LEU A 133 21.72 -59.39 29.05
CA LEU A 133 21.70 -59.88 27.66
C LEU A 133 22.16 -58.78 26.71
N ALA A 134 22.99 -59.13 25.72
CA ALA A 134 23.37 -58.19 24.68
C ALA A 134 22.33 -58.21 23.55
N ASP A 135 21.82 -57.05 23.17
CA ASP A 135 20.86 -56.93 22.07
C ASP A 135 21.58 -57.14 20.74
N ARG A 136 21.10 -58.13 19.96
CA ARG A 136 21.66 -58.48 18.65
C ARG A 136 21.12 -57.60 17.53
N TYR A 137 20.03 -56.86 17.74
CA TYR A 137 19.44 -55.95 16.76
C TYR A 137 20.49 -54.96 16.25
N TYR A 138 21.20 -54.31 17.17
CA TYR A 138 22.24 -53.32 16.85
C TYR A 138 23.47 -53.89 16.14
N GLN A 139 23.58 -55.22 16.04
CA GLN A 139 24.68 -55.90 15.36
C GLN A 139 24.28 -56.38 13.96
N SER A 140 22.98 -56.36 13.64
CA SER A 140 22.43 -56.90 12.40
C SER A 140 22.48 -55.87 11.27
N HIS A 141 22.59 -56.36 10.03
CA HIS A 141 22.48 -55.52 8.84
C HIS A 141 21.11 -54.82 8.75
N GLN A 142 20.03 -55.55 9.08
CA GLN A 142 18.67 -55.02 9.11
C GLN A 142 18.54 -53.88 10.13
N GLY A 143 19.08 -54.05 11.34
CA GLY A 143 19.08 -53.01 12.38
C GLY A 143 19.84 -51.76 11.95
N ASN A 144 21.00 -51.91 11.30
CA ASN A 144 21.75 -50.78 10.75
C ASN A 144 20.95 -50.02 9.67
N ALA A 145 20.32 -50.73 8.74
CA ALA A 145 19.49 -50.12 7.70
C ALA A 145 18.27 -49.40 8.30
N ALA A 146 17.60 -50.02 9.27
CA ALA A 146 16.45 -49.44 9.96
C ALA A 146 16.83 -48.18 10.76
N MET A 147 17.97 -48.18 11.47
CA MET A 147 18.45 -47.00 12.19
C MET A 147 18.82 -45.84 11.25
N ARG A 148 19.40 -46.13 10.08
CA ARG A 148 19.67 -45.09 9.07
C ARG A 148 18.40 -44.46 8.53
N LYS A 149 17.39 -45.29 8.21
CA LYS A 149 16.08 -44.79 7.78
C LYS A 149 15.42 -43.97 8.89
N MET A 150 15.43 -44.46 10.13
CA MET A 150 14.90 -43.77 11.29
C MET A 150 15.53 -42.38 11.46
N TRP A 151 16.86 -42.27 11.32
CA TRP A 151 17.55 -40.99 11.37
C TRP A 151 17.07 -40.03 10.26
N ALA A 152 16.97 -40.50 9.02
CA ALA A 152 16.46 -39.69 7.91
C ALA A 152 15.01 -39.23 8.16
N ASP A 153 14.14 -40.12 8.64
CA ASP A 153 12.75 -39.80 8.97
C ASP A 153 12.65 -38.74 10.08
N ILE A 154 13.47 -38.84 11.13
CA ILE A 154 13.52 -37.88 12.25
C ILE A 154 13.92 -36.49 11.73
N VAL A 155 15.01 -36.40 10.96
CA VAL A 155 15.49 -35.12 10.40
C VAL A 155 14.45 -34.51 9.47
N ASN A 156 13.88 -35.28 8.55
CA ASN A 156 12.91 -34.78 7.57
C ASN A 156 11.61 -34.31 8.23
N ARG A 157 11.18 -34.96 9.33
CA ARG A 157 10.03 -34.48 10.12
C ARG A 157 10.32 -33.10 10.70
N LYS A 158 11.52 -32.86 11.22
CA LYS A 158 11.92 -31.57 11.78
C LYS A 158 12.05 -30.49 10.71
N PHE A 159 12.64 -30.80 9.55
CA PHE A 159 12.66 -29.88 8.41
C PHE A 159 11.25 -29.47 7.97
N LYS A 160 10.32 -30.42 7.91
CA LYS A 160 8.92 -30.14 7.59
C LYS A 160 8.22 -29.28 8.65
N GLU A 161 8.47 -29.53 9.93
CA GLU A 161 7.95 -28.73 11.06
C GLU A 161 8.40 -27.26 10.94
N LEU A 162 9.65 -27.03 10.56
CA LEU A 162 10.24 -25.69 10.41
C LEU A 162 10.02 -25.05 9.03
N GLY A 163 9.33 -25.73 8.11
CA GLY A 163 9.11 -25.24 6.75
C GLY A 163 10.36 -25.20 5.88
N ILE A 164 11.41 -25.93 6.24
CA ILE A 164 12.64 -26.05 5.46
C ILE A 164 12.37 -26.99 4.27
N LYS A 165 12.51 -26.47 3.04
CA LYS A 165 12.28 -27.20 1.79
C LYS A 165 13.50 -28.04 1.38
N ARG A 166 14.01 -28.85 2.29
CA ARG A 166 15.11 -29.80 2.07
C ARG A 166 14.77 -31.12 2.73
N GLU A 167 15.35 -32.20 2.21
CA GLU A 167 15.18 -33.56 2.73
C GLU A 167 16.52 -34.29 2.63
N ILE A 168 16.76 -35.20 3.57
CA ILE A 168 17.86 -36.16 3.51
C ILE A 168 17.32 -37.57 3.24
N SER A 169 18.15 -38.43 2.66
CA SER A 169 17.79 -39.83 2.44
C SER A 169 18.93 -40.77 2.79
N GLU A 170 18.55 -41.90 3.36
CA GLU A 170 19.40 -43.06 3.63
C GLU A 170 19.70 -43.89 2.37
N LYS A 171 18.92 -43.69 1.30
CA LYS A 171 19.02 -44.44 0.05
C LYS A 171 20.21 -43.99 -0.79
N SER A 172 20.74 -44.90 -1.61
CA SER A 172 21.72 -44.53 -2.63
C SER A 172 21.12 -43.59 -3.68
N LEU A 173 21.97 -42.81 -4.35
CA LEU A 173 21.54 -41.93 -5.45
C LEU A 173 20.76 -42.69 -6.52
N ALA A 174 21.21 -43.90 -6.89
CA ALA A 174 20.52 -44.75 -7.85
C ALA A 174 19.11 -45.17 -7.41
N ALA A 175 18.92 -45.50 -6.13
CA ALA A 175 17.61 -45.85 -5.60
C ALA A 175 16.67 -44.62 -5.54
N GLN A 176 17.19 -43.47 -5.13
CA GLN A 176 16.44 -42.21 -5.13
C GLN A 176 16.03 -41.80 -6.56
N ARG A 177 16.94 -41.93 -7.53
CA ARG A 177 16.67 -41.69 -8.95
C ARG A 177 15.54 -42.57 -9.47
N GLN A 178 15.57 -43.87 -9.15
CA GLN A 178 14.50 -44.79 -9.56
C GLN A 178 13.14 -44.40 -8.96
N ASP A 179 13.11 -43.97 -7.69
CA ASP A 179 11.88 -43.51 -7.05
C ASP A 179 11.31 -42.25 -7.75
N LEU A 180 12.17 -41.30 -8.14
CA LEU A 180 11.77 -40.10 -8.89
C LEU A 180 11.25 -40.42 -10.30
N LEU A 181 11.92 -41.35 -11.01
CA LEU A 181 11.46 -41.83 -12.32
C LEU A 181 10.09 -42.51 -12.22
N ASN A 182 9.88 -43.33 -11.19
CA ASN A 182 8.58 -43.97 -10.93
C ASN A 182 7.47 -42.95 -10.63
N GLN A 183 7.82 -41.76 -10.12
CA GLN A 183 6.91 -40.65 -9.87
C GLN A 183 6.74 -39.71 -11.08
N GLY A 184 7.44 -39.94 -12.19
CA GLY A 184 7.41 -39.07 -13.37
C GLY A 184 8.18 -37.75 -13.22
N ARG A 185 9.07 -37.65 -12.22
CA ARG A 185 9.88 -36.45 -11.93
C ARG A 185 11.24 -36.55 -12.63
N PHE A 186 11.23 -36.49 -13.96
CA PHE A 186 12.41 -36.76 -14.80
C PHE A 186 13.56 -35.76 -14.59
N GLU A 187 13.28 -34.46 -14.51
CA GLU A 187 14.30 -33.42 -14.31
C GLU A 187 15.04 -33.58 -12.98
N GLU A 188 14.30 -33.91 -11.92
CA GLU A 188 14.89 -34.16 -10.60
C GLU A 188 15.67 -35.48 -10.55
N ALA A 189 15.23 -36.49 -11.31
CA ALA A 189 15.94 -37.75 -11.42
C ALA A 189 17.31 -37.57 -12.11
N GLU A 190 17.40 -36.69 -13.10
CA GLU A 190 18.65 -36.38 -13.80
C GLU A 190 19.71 -35.77 -12.87
N LYS A 191 19.28 -34.92 -11.91
CA LYS A 191 20.16 -34.33 -10.89
C LYS A 191 20.85 -35.40 -9.99
N LEU A 192 20.29 -36.61 -9.93
CA LEU A 192 20.82 -37.74 -9.16
C LEU A 192 21.64 -38.72 -10.00
N ASP A 193 21.71 -38.54 -11.33
CA ASP A 193 22.47 -39.40 -12.24
C ASP A 193 23.97 -39.07 -12.23
N ARG A 194 24.60 -39.36 -11.08
CA ARG A 194 26.02 -39.08 -10.87
C ARG A 194 26.68 -40.14 -10.00
N ILE A 195 28.00 -40.25 -10.16
CA ILE A 195 28.83 -41.13 -9.35
C ILE A 195 28.98 -40.52 -7.95
N PRO A 196 28.58 -41.23 -6.87
CA PRO A 196 28.74 -40.70 -5.51
C PRO A 196 30.21 -40.56 -5.14
N ALA A 197 30.57 -39.45 -4.49
CA ALA A 197 31.92 -39.22 -4.04
C ALA A 197 32.42 -40.33 -3.09
N PRO A 198 33.61 -40.91 -3.33
CA PRO A 198 34.17 -41.94 -2.46
C PRO A 198 34.63 -41.35 -1.12
N HIS A 199 34.54 -42.14 -0.04
CA HIS A 199 35.05 -41.74 1.27
C HIS A 199 36.59 -41.76 1.29
N LEU A 200 37.22 -40.60 1.54
CA LEU A 200 38.69 -40.47 1.48
C LEU A 200 39.42 -40.82 2.80
N GLY A 201 38.71 -41.08 3.90
CA GLY A 201 39.31 -41.62 5.13
C GLY A 201 40.34 -40.69 5.77
N GLU A 202 41.50 -41.22 6.17
CA GLU A 202 42.55 -40.40 6.79
C GLU A 202 43.22 -39.43 5.81
N ALA A 203 43.03 -39.60 4.50
CA ALA A 203 43.55 -38.70 3.49
C ALA A 203 43.00 -37.27 3.66
N TYR A 204 41.82 -37.11 4.29
CA TYR A 204 41.24 -35.82 4.68
C TYR A 204 42.13 -35.00 5.63
N LYS A 205 43.02 -35.66 6.37
CA LYS A 205 43.93 -34.98 7.31
C LYS A 205 45.23 -34.54 6.66
N ASN A 206 45.47 -34.91 5.40
CA ASN A 206 46.69 -34.58 4.68
C ASN A 206 46.52 -33.27 3.87
N PRO A 207 47.20 -32.18 4.23
CA PRO A 207 47.06 -30.90 3.52
C PRO A 207 47.36 -30.97 2.03
N LYS A 208 48.30 -31.83 1.60
CA LYS A 208 48.65 -31.98 0.17
C LYS A 208 47.52 -32.58 -0.66
N VAL A 209 46.76 -33.52 -0.07
CA VAL A 209 45.61 -34.15 -0.73
C VAL A 209 44.48 -33.13 -0.89
N MET A 210 44.29 -32.27 0.12
CA MET A 210 43.29 -31.20 0.09
C MET A 210 43.60 -30.15 -1.00
N GLU A 211 44.87 -29.71 -1.07
CA GLU A 211 45.35 -28.80 -2.11
C GLU A 211 45.15 -29.40 -3.51
N ARG A 212 45.47 -30.69 -3.68
CA ARG A 212 45.27 -31.40 -4.95
C ARG A 212 43.80 -31.48 -5.35
N ILE A 213 42.88 -31.70 -4.41
CA ILE A 213 41.44 -31.67 -4.69
C ILE A 213 41.00 -30.27 -5.15
N GLN A 214 41.48 -29.21 -4.51
CA GLN A 214 41.15 -27.83 -4.89
C GLN A 214 41.71 -27.46 -6.26
N GLU A 215 42.91 -27.94 -6.60
CA GLU A 215 43.49 -27.80 -7.93
C GLU A 215 42.63 -28.53 -8.98
N ARG A 216 42.27 -29.80 -8.75
CA ARG A 216 41.39 -30.54 -9.68
C ARG A 216 40.02 -29.89 -9.88
N VAL A 217 39.45 -29.30 -8.83
CA VAL A 217 38.18 -28.54 -8.95
C VAL A 217 38.36 -27.34 -9.87
N ARG A 218 39.47 -26.60 -9.74
CA ARG A 218 39.77 -25.47 -10.64
C ARG A 218 40.02 -25.91 -12.08
N GLU A 219 40.78 -26.99 -12.28
CA GLU A 219 41.01 -27.56 -13.61
C GLU A 219 39.68 -27.92 -14.31
N ILE A 220 38.74 -28.52 -13.59
CA ILE A 220 37.42 -28.85 -14.13
C ILE A 220 36.62 -27.58 -14.45
N ASP A 221 36.58 -26.62 -13.52
CA ASP A 221 35.88 -25.34 -13.72
C ASP A 221 36.43 -24.61 -14.97
N GLU A 222 37.75 -24.51 -15.13
CA GLU A 222 38.41 -23.91 -16.32
C GLU A 222 38.08 -24.65 -17.63
N GLN A 223 38.09 -25.99 -17.62
CA GLN A 223 37.71 -26.82 -18.77
C GLN A 223 36.24 -26.63 -19.16
N THR A 224 35.37 -26.34 -18.20
CA THR A 224 33.94 -26.07 -18.48
C THR A 224 33.66 -24.66 -18.98
N GLU A 225 34.50 -23.68 -18.65
CA GLU A 225 34.35 -22.27 -19.09
C GLU A 225 34.91 -21.99 -20.49
N SER A 226 35.90 -22.76 -20.95
CA SER A 226 36.48 -22.65 -22.30
C SER A 226 36.46 -24.01 -23.01
N PRO A 227 35.40 -24.34 -23.77
CA PRO A 227 35.26 -25.65 -24.41
C PRO A 227 36.19 -25.86 -25.62
N ASP A 228 36.98 -24.85 -26.02
CA ASP A 228 37.81 -24.89 -27.23
C ASP A 228 39.29 -25.09 -26.89
N ASP A 229 39.84 -26.13 -27.53
CA ASP A 229 41.25 -26.51 -27.68
C ASP A 229 41.88 -27.38 -26.57
N SER A 230 41.43 -28.62 -26.47
CA SER A 230 42.35 -29.78 -26.43
C SER A 230 41.62 -31.08 -26.76
N SER A 231 41.47 -31.34 -28.06
CA SER A 231 41.61 -32.72 -28.52
C SER A 231 43.09 -33.12 -28.37
N SER A 232 43.55 -33.37 -27.15
CA SER A 232 44.83 -34.05 -26.93
C SER A 232 44.56 -35.27 -26.07
N GLU A 233 44.50 -36.39 -26.79
CA GLU A 233 45.01 -37.70 -26.39
C GLU A 233 45.10 -37.92 -24.88
N ALA A 234 44.25 -38.82 -24.39
CA ALA A 234 44.49 -39.53 -23.15
C ALA A 234 45.88 -40.18 -23.22
N GLU A 235 46.92 -39.47 -22.76
CA GLU A 235 48.23 -40.02 -22.48
C GLU A 235 48.06 -41.03 -21.34
N THR A 236 47.87 -42.29 -21.72
CA THR A 236 48.12 -43.44 -20.86
C THR A 236 49.60 -43.45 -20.50
N THR A 237 49.98 -42.69 -19.48
CA THR A 237 51.24 -42.90 -18.78
C THR A 237 51.06 -44.13 -17.88
N GLU A 238 51.48 -45.28 -18.41
CA GLU A 238 51.78 -46.46 -17.61
C GLU A 238 52.80 -46.07 -16.54
N THR A 239 52.33 -45.87 -15.31
CA THR A 239 53.17 -45.85 -14.12
C THR A 239 52.68 -46.96 -13.21
N THR A 240 53.56 -47.93 -13.02
CA THR A 240 53.38 -49.06 -12.11
C THR A 240 53.46 -48.59 -10.67
N ASP A 241 52.41 -47.92 -10.19
CA ASP A 241 52.12 -47.63 -8.79
C ASP A 241 50.60 -47.71 -8.59
N THR A 242 50.09 -48.93 -8.38
CA THR A 242 48.66 -49.25 -8.34
C THR A 242 47.89 -48.48 -7.27
N GLU A 243 48.53 -48.10 -6.16
CA GLU A 243 47.90 -47.35 -5.07
C GLU A 243 47.79 -45.84 -5.35
N GLY A 244 48.77 -45.23 -6.03
CA GLY A 244 48.76 -43.81 -6.40
C GLY A 244 47.68 -43.50 -7.44
N SER A 245 47.50 -44.39 -8.41
CA SER A 245 46.46 -44.28 -9.45
C SER A 245 45.03 -44.33 -8.88
N VAL A 246 44.77 -45.22 -7.91
CA VAL A 246 43.44 -45.34 -7.27
C VAL A 246 43.12 -44.11 -6.41
N MET A 247 44.12 -43.53 -5.72
CA MET A 247 43.91 -42.31 -4.94
C MET A 247 43.59 -41.11 -5.83
N GLU A 248 44.29 -40.95 -6.96
CA GLU A 248 44.02 -39.87 -7.91
C GLU A 248 42.61 -40.01 -8.53
N GLN A 249 42.17 -41.23 -8.88
CA GLN A 249 40.80 -41.47 -9.34
C GLN A 249 39.76 -41.03 -8.30
N LYS A 250 40.00 -41.32 -7.01
CA LYS A 250 39.11 -40.87 -5.93
C LYS A 250 39.08 -39.35 -5.78
N ILE A 251 40.22 -38.69 -5.93
CA ILE A 251 40.34 -37.22 -5.94
C ILE A 251 39.52 -36.64 -7.10
N THR A 252 39.67 -37.18 -8.31
CA THR A 252 38.91 -36.73 -9.49
C THR A 252 37.41 -36.92 -9.31
N CYS A 253 36.95 -38.10 -8.86
CA CYS A 253 35.52 -38.34 -8.59
C CYS A 253 34.95 -37.36 -7.55
N PHE A 254 35.72 -37.05 -6.50
CA PHE A 254 35.32 -36.08 -5.49
C PHE A 254 35.24 -34.66 -6.05
N ALA A 255 36.21 -34.25 -6.86
CA ALA A 255 36.23 -32.93 -7.51
C ALA A 255 35.04 -32.76 -8.46
N ILE A 256 34.76 -33.77 -9.31
CA ILE A 256 33.60 -33.78 -10.21
C ILE A 256 32.28 -33.68 -9.42
N ASP A 257 32.10 -34.49 -8.36
CA ASP A 257 30.88 -34.42 -7.54
C ASP A 257 30.70 -33.04 -6.89
N LYS A 258 31.79 -32.39 -6.44
CA LYS A 258 31.74 -31.03 -5.88
C LYS A 258 31.28 -30.00 -6.92
N VAL A 259 31.82 -30.04 -8.13
CA VAL A 259 31.41 -29.15 -9.23
C VAL A 259 29.95 -29.39 -9.59
N LEU A 260 29.55 -30.66 -9.77
CA LEU A 260 28.16 -31.02 -10.09
C LEU A 260 27.16 -30.54 -9.02
N ARG A 261 27.48 -30.67 -7.72
CA ARG A 261 26.61 -30.13 -6.64
C ARG A 261 26.42 -28.61 -6.75
N ARG A 262 27.48 -27.89 -7.10
CA ARG A 262 27.45 -26.43 -7.28
C ARG A 262 26.55 -26.06 -8.45
N VAL A 263 26.77 -26.67 -9.61
CA VAL A 263 25.98 -26.43 -10.83
C VAL A 263 24.50 -26.79 -10.62
N ILE A 264 24.19 -27.93 -9.99
CA ILE A 264 22.81 -28.30 -9.67
C ILE A 264 22.13 -27.24 -8.79
N LYS A 265 22.84 -26.71 -7.79
CA LYS A 265 22.30 -25.66 -6.90
C LYS A 265 22.06 -24.35 -7.66
N GLU A 266 22.93 -23.99 -8.59
CA GLU A 266 22.76 -22.81 -9.45
C GLU A 266 21.56 -22.96 -10.39
N ILE A 267 21.40 -24.14 -11.01
CA ILE A 267 20.23 -24.47 -11.83
C ILE A 267 18.94 -24.36 -11.02
N GLU A 268 18.90 -24.92 -9.80
CA GLU A 268 17.72 -24.82 -8.92
C GLU A 268 17.34 -23.37 -8.59
N LEU A 269 18.34 -22.49 -8.38
CA LEU A 269 18.10 -21.08 -8.10
C LEU A 269 17.58 -20.34 -9.33
N GLU A 270 18.12 -20.65 -10.50
CA GLU A 270 17.71 -20.04 -11.76
C GLU A 270 16.30 -20.48 -12.18
N GLU A 271 15.97 -21.77 -12.04
CA GLU A 271 14.61 -22.30 -12.22
C GLU A 271 13.58 -21.58 -11.32
N GLN A 272 13.95 -21.28 -10.07
CA GLN A 272 13.09 -20.53 -9.15
C GLN A 272 12.91 -19.08 -9.59
N ARG A 273 13.97 -18.43 -10.08
CA ARG A 273 13.94 -17.06 -10.57
C ARG A 273 13.01 -16.95 -11.78
N ILE A 274 13.19 -17.82 -12.79
CA ILE A 274 12.35 -17.87 -13.99
C ILE A 274 10.88 -18.07 -13.61
N ARG A 275 10.58 -19.04 -12.72
CA ARG A 275 9.20 -19.27 -12.26
C ARG A 275 8.59 -18.05 -11.57
N GLN A 276 9.37 -17.30 -10.77
CA GLN A 276 8.88 -16.07 -10.14
C GLN A 276 8.60 -14.97 -11.16
N GLU A 277 9.47 -14.82 -12.16
CA GLU A 277 9.26 -13.88 -13.26
C GLU A 277 8.00 -14.23 -14.08
N GLU A 278 7.79 -15.51 -14.39
CA GLU A 278 6.57 -16.00 -15.06
C GLU A 278 5.30 -15.72 -14.25
N ILE A 279 5.33 -15.96 -12.93
CA ILE A 279 4.20 -15.64 -12.05
C ILE A 279 3.91 -14.14 -12.09
N LEU A 280 4.94 -13.30 -11.97
CA LEU A 280 4.78 -11.86 -12.02
C LEU A 280 4.21 -11.41 -13.38
N GLU A 281 4.71 -11.94 -14.49
CA GLU A 281 4.18 -11.64 -15.82
C GLU A 281 2.70 -12.05 -15.93
N MET A 282 2.34 -13.24 -15.47
CA MET A 282 0.96 -13.70 -15.44
C MET A 282 0.06 -12.82 -14.57
N GLU A 283 0.50 -12.41 -13.39
CA GLU A 283 -0.23 -11.49 -12.52
C GLU A 283 -0.43 -10.12 -13.18
N THR A 284 0.57 -9.61 -13.90
CA THR A 284 0.44 -8.34 -14.64
C THR A 284 -0.58 -8.44 -15.77
N LYS A 285 -0.59 -9.56 -16.51
CA LYS A 285 -1.58 -9.82 -17.56
C LYS A 285 -2.99 -9.91 -16.99
N LEU A 286 -3.18 -10.68 -15.92
CA LEU A 286 -4.47 -10.79 -15.22
C LEU A 286 -4.95 -9.44 -14.68
N SER A 287 -4.05 -8.60 -14.16
CA SER A 287 -4.39 -7.26 -13.70
C SER A 287 -4.77 -6.33 -14.85
N ALA A 288 -4.14 -6.46 -16.02
CA ALA A 288 -4.48 -5.68 -17.21
C ALA A 288 -5.84 -6.10 -17.78
N GLU A 289 -6.08 -7.41 -17.92
CA GLU A 289 -7.39 -7.95 -18.34
C GLU A 289 -8.51 -7.50 -17.39
N ALA A 290 -8.26 -7.52 -16.08
CA ALA A 290 -9.22 -7.03 -15.09
C ALA A 290 -9.46 -5.51 -15.16
N ASP A 291 -8.49 -4.70 -15.61
CA ASP A 291 -8.70 -3.27 -15.89
C ASP A 291 -9.55 -3.09 -17.15
N ASP A 292 -9.26 -3.84 -18.21
CA ASP A 292 -10.02 -3.80 -19.47
C ASP A 292 -11.49 -4.20 -19.26
N GLU A 293 -11.76 -5.29 -18.53
CA GLU A 293 -13.13 -5.70 -18.17
C GLU A 293 -13.87 -4.61 -17.38
N LYS A 294 -13.20 -3.98 -16.41
CA LYS A 294 -13.79 -2.88 -15.62
C LYS A 294 -14.03 -1.64 -16.50
N ALA A 295 -13.13 -1.34 -17.42
CA ALA A 295 -13.27 -0.25 -18.36
C ALA A 295 -14.47 -0.47 -19.29
N GLU A 296 -14.68 -1.70 -19.77
CA GLU A 296 -15.84 -2.07 -20.58
C GLU A 296 -17.15 -2.01 -19.78
N GLU A 297 -17.18 -2.56 -18.56
CA GLU A 297 -18.35 -2.42 -17.67
C GLU A 297 -18.72 -0.95 -17.44
N LEU A 298 -17.72 -0.10 -17.19
CA LEU A 298 -17.90 1.34 -16.98
C LEU A 298 -18.34 2.07 -18.26
N ALA A 299 -17.81 1.66 -19.42
CA ALA A 299 -18.13 2.24 -20.73
C ALA A 299 -19.58 1.96 -21.14
N ASN A 300 -20.12 0.82 -20.72
CA ASN A 300 -21.49 0.37 -20.98
C ASN A 300 -22.53 0.90 -19.96
N GLU A 301 -22.08 1.58 -18.90
CA GLU A 301 -23.00 2.20 -17.96
C GLU A 301 -23.77 3.38 -18.60
N PRO A 302 -25.09 3.49 -18.35
CA PRO A 302 -25.89 4.55 -18.92
C PRO A 302 -25.40 5.93 -18.47
N ILE A 303 -25.25 6.84 -19.43
CA ILE A 303 -25.03 8.26 -19.17
C ILE A 303 -26.37 8.96 -19.32
N VAL A 304 -26.74 9.75 -18.31
CA VAL A 304 -28.00 10.49 -18.32
C VAL A 304 -27.77 11.91 -17.78
N VAL A 305 -28.30 12.89 -18.50
CA VAL A 305 -28.40 14.29 -18.05
C VAL A 305 -29.87 14.63 -17.92
N THR A 306 -30.28 15.12 -16.76
CA THR A 306 -31.67 15.46 -16.44
C THR A 306 -31.89 16.97 -16.34
N ALA A 307 -33.15 17.39 -16.36
CA ALA A 307 -33.52 18.80 -16.11
C ALA A 307 -33.01 19.30 -14.74
N ASN A 308 -32.99 18.44 -13.72
CA ASN A 308 -32.42 18.79 -12.42
C ASN A 308 -30.91 19.05 -12.47
N ASP A 309 -30.17 18.37 -13.35
CA ASP A 309 -28.73 18.62 -13.50
C ASP A 309 -28.46 20.01 -14.09
N VAL A 310 -29.26 20.42 -15.09
CA VAL A 310 -29.21 21.78 -15.67
C VAL A 310 -29.65 22.83 -14.64
N TYR A 311 -30.72 22.57 -13.90
CA TYR A 311 -31.18 23.44 -12.81
C TYR A 311 -30.08 23.63 -11.75
N ALA A 312 -29.44 22.54 -11.32
CA ALA A 312 -28.31 22.59 -10.39
C ALA A 312 -27.13 23.36 -10.98
N GLY A 313 -26.84 23.19 -12.27
CA GLY A 313 -25.81 23.95 -13.00
C GLY A 313 -26.08 25.46 -13.04
N LEU A 314 -27.32 25.89 -13.29
CA LEU A 314 -27.72 27.30 -13.26
C LEU A 314 -27.54 27.90 -11.87
N LYS A 315 -27.97 27.18 -10.82
CA LYS A 315 -27.74 27.60 -9.43
C LYS A 315 -26.27 27.69 -9.06
N ALA A 316 -25.45 26.75 -9.55
CA ALA A 316 -24.01 26.76 -9.33
C ALA A 316 -23.36 27.98 -10.01
N ARG A 317 -23.70 28.26 -11.28
CA ARG A 317 -23.24 29.47 -11.99
C ARG A 317 -23.71 30.75 -11.31
N ALA A 318 -24.93 30.80 -10.78
CA ALA A 318 -25.44 31.94 -10.00
C ALA A 318 -24.59 32.17 -8.74
N LYS A 319 -24.32 31.11 -7.96
CA LYS A 319 -23.45 31.17 -6.77
C LYS A 319 -22.03 31.65 -7.11
N GLU A 320 -21.49 31.22 -8.25
CA GLU A 320 -20.19 31.68 -8.72
C GLU A 320 -20.21 33.18 -9.05
N GLN A 321 -21.26 33.68 -9.71
CA GLN A 321 -21.42 35.10 -9.97
C GLN A 321 -21.59 35.91 -8.68
N ALA A 322 -22.31 35.39 -7.68
CA ALA A 322 -22.45 36.02 -6.37
C ALA A 322 -21.09 36.17 -5.66
N LYS A 323 -20.23 35.12 -5.74
CA LYS A 323 -18.86 35.18 -5.21
C LYS A 323 -18.03 36.24 -5.95
N ARG A 324 -18.06 36.24 -7.28
CA ARG A 324 -17.37 37.26 -8.10
C ARG A 324 -17.88 38.67 -7.77
N GLN A 325 -19.18 38.84 -7.55
CA GLN A 325 -19.76 40.12 -7.13
C GLN A 325 -19.18 40.58 -5.79
N ALA A 326 -19.14 39.70 -4.78
CA ALA A 326 -18.59 40.02 -3.46
C ALA A 326 -17.10 40.40 -3.53
N GLU A 327 -16.31 39.65 -4.28
CA GLU A 327 -14.88 39.93 -4.51
C GLU A 327 -14.65 41.29 -5.18
N GLN A 328 -15.41 41.61 -6.24
CA GLN A 328 -15.29 42.90 -6.92
C GLN A 328 -15.80 44.05 -6.06
N LEU A 329 -16.81 43.83 -5.22
CA LEU A 329 -17.33 44.84 -4.30
C LEU A 329 -16.33 45.17 -3.19
N ALA A 330 -15.60 44.16 -2.69
CA ALA A 330 -14.49 44.38 -1.76
C ALA A 330 -13.39 45.24 -2.39
N LYS A 331 -12.94 44.87 -3.61
CA LYS A 331 -11.96 45.67 -4.39
C LYS A 331 -12.43 47.10 -4.63
N TYR A 332 -13.72 47.30 -4.94
CA TYR A 332 -14.29 48.64 -5.09
C TYR A 332 -14.18 49.47 -3.81
N LYS A 333 -14.51 48.88 -2.64
CA LYS A 333 -14.42 49.58 -1.35
C LYS A 333 -12.97 49.98 -1.02
N GLU A 334 -12.02 49.09 -1.28
CA GLU A 334 -10.59 49.37 -1.09
C GLU A 334 -10.09 50.52 -1.97
N VAL A 335 -10.44 50.52 -3.25
CA VAL A 335 -10.04 51.60 -4.18
C VAL A 335 -10.72 52.91 -3.79
N LYS A 336 -12.02 52.88 -3.45
CA LYS A 336 -12.77 54.06 -3.04
C LYS A 336 -12.22 54.69 -1.75
N ALA A 337 -11.70 53.87 -0.82
CA ALA A 337 -11.09 54.36 0.42
C ALA A 337 -9.80 55.17 0.18
N LYS A 338 -9.15 55.03 -0.98
CA LYS A 338 -7.97 55.81 -1.37
C LYS A 338 -8.30 57.22 -1.87
N VAL A 339 -9.58 57.53 -2.11
CA VAL A 339 -10.02 58.86 -2.56
C VAL A 339 -9.90 59.85 -1.41
N ILE A 340 -9.06 60.86 -1.57
CA ILE A 340 -8.82 61.89 -0.56
C ILE A 340 -9.88 63.00 -0.69
N PRO A 341 -10.54 63.45 0.39
CA PRO A 341 -11.45 64.59 0.31
C PRO A 341 -10.76 65.88 -0.20
N GLU A 342 -11.33 66.55 -1.19
CA GLU A 342 -10.73 67.74 -1.84
C GLU A 342 -10.38 68.86 -0.85
N ARG A 343 -11.18 69.04 0.20
CA ARG A 343 -10.91 70.00 1.30
C ARG A 343 -9.55 69.81 1.99
N LEU A 344 -8.95 68.61 1.86
CA LEU A 344 -7.66 68.28 2.47
C LEU A 344 -6.49 68.49 1.50
N PHE A 345 -6.72 68.66 0.20
CA PHE A 345 -5.65 68.76 -0.80
C PHE A 345 -4.66 69.86 -0.46
N ARG A 346 -5.16 71.07 -0.17
CA ARG A 346 -4.30 72.21 0.15
C ARG A 346 -3.49 71.99 1.43
N ASN A 347 -4.10 71.36 2.45
CA ASN A 347 -3.38 71.03 3.68
C ASN A 347 -2.27 70.01 3.43
N ILE A 348 -2.54 68.96 2.65
CA ILE A 348 -1.55 67.94 2.28
C ILE A 348 -0.42 68.56 1.44
N ALA A 349 -0.76 69.46 0.51
CA ALA A 349 0.22 70.16 -0.32
C ALA A 349 1.16 71.04 0.53
N ILE A 350 0.60 71.81 1.46
CA ILE A 350 1.37 72.62 2.43
C ILE A 350 2.27 71.72 3.29
N GLU A 351 1.73 70.59 3.80
CA GLU A 351 2.49 69.65 4.61
C GLU A 351 3.66 69.00 3.85
N ARG A 352 3.53 68.76 2.54
CA ARG A 352 4.62 68.21 1.71
C ARG A 352 5.75 69.21 1.45
N ILE A 353 5.44 70.50 1.36
CA ILE A 353 6.41 71.53 0.99
C ILE A 353 7.15 72.08 2.21
N ILE A 354 6.43 72.35 3.30
CA ILE A 354 6.97 73.04 4.49
C ILE A 354 7.04 72.11 5.71
N GLY A 355 6.40 70.94 5.66
CA GLY A 355 6.33 69.99 6.76
C GLY A 355 5.15 70.25 7.72
N LYS A 356 5.03 69.39 8.73
CA LYS A 356 3.92 69.43 9.71
C LYS A 356 4.01 70.63 10.66
N ASP A 357 5.17 71.28 10.72
CA ASP A 357 5.46 72.32 11.71
C ASP A 357 4.63 73.58 11.51
N TYR A 358 4.28 73.93 10.27
CA TYR A 358 3.37 75.05 10.00
C TYR A 358 1.99 74.87 10.66
N HIS A 359 1.34 73.72 10.42
CA HIS A 359 0.03 73.45 11.00
C HIS A 359 0.09 73.27 12.52
N ASN A 360 1.18 72.67 13.04
CA ASN A 360 1.41 72.55 14.49
C ASN A 360 1.62 73.91 15.15
N LEU A 361 2.41 74.79 14.53
CA LEU A 361 2.63 76.16 14.98
C LEU A 361 1.34 76.96 14.97
N LYS A 362 0.52 76.85 13.91
CA LYS A 362 -0.79 77.49 13.81
C LYS A 362 -1.73 77.04 14.94
N LYS A 363 -1.76 75.74 15.27
CA LYS A 363 -2.51 75.20 16.42
C LYS A 363 -1.98 75.72 17.76
N ARG A 364 -0.65 75.77 17.95
CA ARG A 364 -0.02 76.29 19.18
C ARG A 364 -0.27 77.79 19.37
N HIS A 365 -0.16 78.57 18.31
CA HIS A 365 -0.48 79.99 18.30
C HIS A 365 -1.93 80.25 18.71
N GLN A 366 -2.88 79.48 18.16
CA GLN A 366 -4.29 79.57 18.54
C GLN A 366 -4.52 79.28 20.04
N ARG A 367 -3.85 78.26 20.59
CA ARG A 367 -3.92 77.97 22.04
C ARG A 367 -3.39 79.14 22.88
N ILE A 368 -2.28 79.75 22.48
CA ILE A 368 -1.73 80.92 23.19
C ILE A 368 -2.69 82.12 23.11
N LEU A 369 -3.37 82.35 21.99
CA LEU A 369 -4.40 83.39 21.90
C LEU A 369 -5.56 83.12 22.87
N GLU A 370 -5.99 81.87 22.98
CA GLU A 370 -7.05 81.46 23.91
C GLU A 370 -6.63 81.62 25.38
N GLU A 371 -5.37 81.32 25.72
CA GLU A 371 -4.78 81.54 27.04
C GLU A 371 -4.58 83.04 27.37
N LEU A 372 -4.25 83.87 26.38
CA LEU A 372 -4.04 85.31 26.56
C LEU A 372 -5.34 86.07 26.81
N LYS A 373 -6.48 85.65 26.23
CA LYS A 373 -7.79 86.30 26.42
C LYS A 373 -8.16 86.56 27.89
N PRO A 374 -8.14 85.55 28.80
CA PRO A 374 -8.42 85.79 30.22
C PRO A 374 -7.29 86.55 30.93
N MET A 375 -6.03 86.40 30.49
CA MET A 375 -4.91 87.13 31.07
C MET A 375 -4.95 88.64 30.73
N GLU A 376 -5.36 89.01 29.52
CA GLU A 376 -5.57 90.40 29.11
C GLU A 376 -6.61 91.09 30.00
N LYS A 377 -7.72 90.38 30.27
CA LYS A 377 -8.75 90.87 31.20
C LYS A 377 -8.20 91.09 32.61
N LYS A 378 -7.47 90.10 33.14
CA LYS A 378 -6.83 90.16 34.46
C LYS A 378 -5.71 91.22 34.53
N TYR A 379 -5.03 91.50 33.43
CA TYR A 379 -4.03 92.57 33.33
C TYR A 379 -4.66 93.96 33.49
N ILE A 380 -5.84 94.17 32.89
CA ILE A 380 -6.62 95.41 33.02
C ILE A 380 -7.12 95.58 34.47
N GLU A 381 -7.60 94.51 35.09
CA GLU A 381 -8.06 94.51 36.49
C GLU A 381 -6.95 94.84 37.50
N LEU A 382 -5.71 94.44 37.22
CA LEU A 382 -4.55 94.65 38.10
C LEU A 382 -3.84 96.01 37.90
N LYS A 383 -4.44 96.95 37.15
CA LYS A 383 -3.84 98.25 36.81
C LYS A 383 -3.43 99.07 38.04
N ASP A 384 -4.30 99.13 39.06
CA ASP A 384 -4.12 99.96 40.26
C ASP A 384 -3.45 99.22 41.44
N VAL A 385 -3.10 97.94 41.26
CA VAL A 385 -2.44 97.12 42.30
C VAL A 385 -0.94 97.45 42.39
N PRO A 386 -0.33 97.50 43.60
CA PRO A 386 1.10 97.74 43.76
C PRO A 386 1.96 96.72 43.01
N TYR A 387 3.02 97.19 42.34
CA TYR A 387 3.84 96.38 41.43
C TYR A 387 4.39 95.09 42.08
N LYS A 388 4.78 95.15 43.36
CA LYS A 388 5.34 94.01 44.10
C LYS A 388 4.39 92.79 44.17
N GLN A 389 3.08 93.02 44.21
CA GLN A 389 2.06 91.96 44.31
C GLN A 389 1.62 91.42 42.93
N LYS A 390 1.78 92.20 41.86
CA LYS A 390 1.43 91.79 40.49
C LYS A 390 2.62 91.36 39.62
N LYS A 391 3.84 91.46 40.16
CA LYS A 391 5.11 91.19 39.47
C LYS A 391 5.13 89.83 38.76
N GLU A 392 4.77 88.75 39.45
CA GLU A 392 4.80 87.38 38.89
C GLU A 392 3.81 87.22 37.73
N PHE A 393 2.59 87.75 37.88
CA PHE A 393 1.58 87.73 36.82
C PHE A 393 2.01 88.58 35.61
N TYR A 394 2.56 89.77 35.83
CA TYR A 394 3.05 90.65 34.76
C TYR A 394 4.22 90.00 34.00
N LEU A 395 5.13 89.30 34.69
CA LEU A 395 6.21 88.55 34.06
C LEU A 395 5.65 87.40 33.21
N SER A 396 4.74 86.60 33.75
CA SER A 396 4.09 85.49 33.02
C SER A 396 3.28 85.96 31.80
N TYR A 397 2.53 87.05 31.94
CA TYR A 397 1.79 87.69 30.86
C TYR A 397 2.74 88.24 29.78
N SER A 398 3.83 88.90 30.19
CA SER A 398 4.88 89.36 29.27
C SER A 398 5.58 88.21 28.55
N ASP A 399 5.81 87.07 29.21
CA ASP A 399 6.40 85.88 28.60
C ASP A 399 5.47 85.26 27.55
N LYS A 400 4.18 85.15 27.85
CA LYS A 400 3.18 84.67 26.90
C LYS A 400 3.00 85.63 25.71
N LEU A 401 3.08 86.95 25.96
CA LEU A 401 3.07 87.95 24.90
C LEU A 401 4.31 87.85 24.00
N ARG A 402 5.50 87.62 24.58
CA ARG A 402 6.74 87.33 23.83
C ARG A 402 6.62 86.05 23.00
N GLN A 403 6.04 84.97 23.57
CA GLN A 403 5.81 83.71 22.84
C GLN A 403 4.83 83.91 21.67
N LYS A 404 3.75 84.67 21.87
CA LYS A 404 2.83 85.06 20.79
C LYS A 404 3.58 85.79 19.68
N GLN A 405 4.31 86.86 20.01
CA GLN A 405 5.06 87.66 19.03
C GLN A 405 6.10 86.82 18.27
N ALA A 406 6.80 85.92 18.95
CA ALA A 406 7.74 85.00 18.34
C ALA A 406 7.05 84.04 17.34
N MET A 407 5.89 83.48 17.71
CA MET A 407 5.12 82.60 16.82
C MET A 407 4.45 83.37 15.67
N GLU A 408 3.98 84.60 15.89
CA GLU A 408 3.45 85.47 14.83
C GLU A 408 4.54 85.79 13.81
N LYS A 409 5.76 86.07 14.26
CA LYS A 409 6.93 86.25 13.39
C LYS A 409 7.20 84.98 12.57
N GLN A 410 7.28 83.82 13.22
CA GLN A 410 7.48 82.53 12.53
C GLN A 410 6.34 82.20 11.55
N LEU A 411 5.08 82.48 11.90
CA LEU A 411 3.95 82.30 10.99
C LEU A 411 4.01 83.27 9.81
N LYS A 412 4.50 84.49 10.02
CA LYS A 412 4.73 85.46 8.94
C LYS A 412 5.80 84.95 7.98
N ASP A 413 6.92 84.47 8.51
CA ASP A 413 8.01 83.89 7.73
C ASP A 413 7.51 82.69 6.90
N TYR A 414 6.74 81.77 7.52
CA TYR A 414 6.09 80.66 6.80
C TYR A 414 5.06 81.12 5.77
N ASN A 415 4.24 82.14 6.06
CA ASN A 415 3.24 82.63 5.10
C ASN A 415 3.90 83.32 3.90
N GLU A 416 5.06 83.96 4.09
CA GLU A 416 5.87 84.51 3.02
C GLU A 416 6.51 83.40 2.17
N GLU A 417 7.03 82.36 2.81
CA GLU A 417 7.53 81.16 2.11
C GLU A 417 6.42 80.45 1.32
N LEU A 418 5.22 80.30 1.91
CA LEU A 418 4.04 79.75 1.23
C LEU A 418 3.65 80.58 0.01
N ARG A 419 3.66 81.91 0.13
CA ARG A 419 3.35 82.81 -0.98
C ARG A 419 4.35 82.67 -2.11
N ASN A 420 5.63 82.51 -1.80
CA ASN A 420 6.68 82.31 -2.80
C ASN A 420 6.63 80.92 -3.46
N LYS A 421 6.03 79.93 -2.80
CA LYS A 421 5.86 78.55 -3.29
C LYS A 421 4.42 78.21 -3.67
N GLU A 422 3.54 79.20 -3.89
CA GLU A 422 2.13 78.97 -4.19
C GLU A 422 1.94 78.15 -5.48
N ASP A 423 2.79 78.37 -6.49
CA ASP A 423 2.78 77.59 -7.72
C ASP A 423 3.10 76.10 -7.49
N ASP A 424 4.03 75.80 -6.56
CA ASP A 424 4.36 74.42 -6.17
C ASP A 424 3.20 73.78 -5.38
N ILE A 425 2.53 74.54 -4.50
CA ILE A 425 1.33 74.10 -3.78
C ILE A 425 0.23 73.75 -4.79
N GLN A 426 -0.01 74.62 -5.77
CA GLN A 426 -1.01 74.42 -6.80
C GLN A 426 -0.69 73.19 -7.65
N ARG A 427 0.58 72.99 -8.03
CA ARG A 427 1.02 71.78 -8.75
C ARG A 427 0.69 70.50 -7.99
N ILE A 428 0.96 70.45 -6.68
CA ILE A 428 0.65 69.27 -5.85
C ILE A 428 -0.88 69.08 -5.72
N VAL A 429 -1.65 70.16 -5.61
CA VAL A 429 -3.12 70.09 -5.59
C VAL A 429 -3.65 69.53 -6.92
N ASP A 430 -3.10 69.96 -8.05
CA ASP A 430 -3.47 69.47 -9.38
C ASP A 430 -3.10 67.99 -9.55
N GLU A 431 -1.92 67.58 -9.07
CA GLU A 431 -1.50 66.17 -9.02
C GLU A 431 -2.47 65.31 -8.20
N LEU A 432 -2.83 65.76 -6.98
CA LEU A 432 -3.80 65.06 -6.12
C LEU A 432 -5.18 64.99 -6.77
N THR A 433 -5.57 66.04 -7.51
CA THR A 433 -6.82 66.08 -8.26
C THR A 433 -6.82 65.04 -9.40
N GLN A 434 -5.73 64.97 -10.17
CA GLN A 434 -5.55 63.96 -11.21
C GLN A 434 -5.52 62.55 -10.65
N GLN A 435 -4.81 62.32 -9.54
CA GLN A 435 -4.78 61.03 -8.84
C GLN A 435 -6.16 60.60 -8.37
N ASN A 436 -6.92 61.49 -7.73
CA ASN A 436 -8.30 61.21 -7.32
C ASN A 436 -9.21 60.90 -8.51
N LYS A 437 -9.08 61.63 -9.62
CA LYS A 437 -9.84 61.38 -10.84
C LYS A 437 -9.54 59.98 -11.39
N ALA A 438 -8.27 59.59 -11.47
CA ALA A 438 -7.85 58.25 -11.90
C ALA A 438 -8.42 57.15 -10.98
N ILE A 439 -8.32 57.34 -9.65
CA ILE A 439 -8.88 56.40 -8.66
C ILE A 439 -10.40 56.27 -8.81
N GLN A 440 -11.11 57.37 -9.06
CA GLN A 440 -12.56 57.36 -9.28
C GLN A 440 -12.95 56.66 -10.58
N GLU A 441 -12.20 56.87 -11.66
CA GLU A 441 -12.41 56.17 -12.94
C GLU A 441 -12.21 54.66 -12.79
N ASP A 442 -11.16 54.23 -12.08
CA ASP A 442 -10.91 52.82 -11.81
C ASP A 442 -11.97 52.22 -10.88
N ALA A 443 -12.40 52.96 -9.85
CA ALA A 443 -13.52 52.56 -9.01
C ALA A 443 -14.81 52.38 -9.83
N LYS A 444 -15.08 53.26 -10.81
CA LYS A 444 -16.23 53.14 -11.73
C LYS A 444 -16.12 51.89 -12.60
N LYS A 445 -14.94 51.57 -13.14
CA LYS A 445 -14.71 50.33 -13.91
C LYS A 445 -14.97 49.07 -13.05
N ILE A 446 -14.45 49.03 -11.82
CA ILE A 446 -14.65 47.91 -10.89
C ILE A 446 -16.14 47.79 -10.52
N TYR A 447 -16.80 48.91 -10.21
CA TYR A 447 -18.24 48.90 -9.92
C TYR A 447 -19.07 48.40 -11.12
N GLY A 448 -18.69 48.76 -12.34
CA GLY A 448 -19.28 48.19 -13.55
C GLY A 448 -19.19 46.66 -13.59
N LYS A 449 -18.08 46.06 -13.13
CA LYS A 449 -17.94 44.60 -13.00
C LYS A 449 -18.86 44.02 -11.92
N VAL A 450 -19.03 44.70 -10.79
CA VAL A 450 -19.99 44.32 -9.73
C VAL A 450 -21.40 44.23 -10.29
N ILE A 451 -21.84 45.26 -11.02
CA ILE A 451 -23.18 45.28 -11.63
C ILE A 451 -23.34 44.18 -12.68
N LYS A 452 -22.33 43.97 -13.54
CA LYS A 452 -22.35 42.86 -14.51
C LYS A 452 -22.50 41.50 -13.83
N ALA A 453 -21.75 41.24 -12.76
CA ALA A 453 -21.85 39.99 -12.00
C ALA A 453 -23.23 39.83 -11.35
N LYS A 454 -23.76 40.88 -10.72
CA LYS A 454 -25.10 40.91 -10.11
C LYS A 454 -26.21 40.64 -11.12
N ASN A 455 -26.12 41.23 -12.31
CA ASN A 455 -27.10 41.03 -13.37
C ASN A 455 -27.04 39.59 -13.91
N LYS A 456 -25.84 39.02 -14.07
CA LYS A 456 -25.68 37.60 -14.46
C LYS A 456 -26.20 36.64 -13.39
N GLU A 457 -25.95 36.90 -12.11
CA GLU A 457 -26.53 36.11 -11.00
C GLU A 457 -28.05 36.10 -11.07
N LYS A 458 -28.68 37.27 -11.18
CA LYS A 458 -30.14 37.39 -11.30
C LYS A 458 -30.67 36.66 -12.53
N MET A 459 -30.00 36.79 -13.67
CA MET A 459 -30.35 36.09 -14.90
C MET A 459 -30.36 34.57 -14.69
N TYR A 460 -29.28 33.99 -14.14
CA TYR A 460 -29.23 32.56 -13.87
C TYR A 460 -30.29 32.08 -12.89
N LEU A 461 -30.60 32.86 -11.85
CA LEU A 461 -31.67 32.52 -10.88
C LEU A 461 -33.06 32.58 -11.51
N ALA A 462 -33.33 33.59 -12.34
CA ALA A 462 -34.59 33.71 -13.08
C ALA A 462 -34.77 32.53 -14.03
N LYS A 463 -33.71 32.19 -14.78
CA LYS A 463 -33.69 31.05 -15.70
C LYS A 463 -33.85 29.71 -14.99
N ALA A 464 -33.30 29.56 -13.79
CA ALA A 464 -33.52 28.37 -12.97
C ALA A 464 -34.97 28.25 -12.48
N ALA A 465 -35.62 29.36 -12.12
CA ALA A 465 -37.03 29.37 -11.74
C ALA A 465 -37.94 29.04 -12.93
N GLU A 466 -37.66 29.64 -14.09
CA GLU A 466 -38.37 29.39 -15.35
C GLU A 466 -38.28 27.92 -15.79
N LEU A 467 -37.10 27.31 -15.69
CA LEU A 467 -36.92 25.88 -15.97
C LEU A 467 -37.77 25.00 -15.02
N LYS A 468 -37.84 25.36 -13.74
CA LYS A 468 -38.62 24.61 -12.75
C LYS A 468 -40.13 24.70 -12.98
N GLU A 469 -40.61 25.83 -13.50
CA GLU A 469 -42.02 26.05 -13.84
C GLU A 469 -42.40 25.28 -15.12
N ASN A 470 -41.56 25.35 -16.14
CA ASN A 470 -41.81 24.71 -17.44
C ASN A 470 -41.56 23.19 -17.43
N VAL A 471 -40.67 22.70 -16.58
CA VAL A 471 -40.36 21.27 -16.40
C VAL A 471 -40.52 20.90 -14.92
N PRO A 472 -41.76 20.62 -14.45
CA PRO A 472 -42.02 20.28 -13.05
C PRO A 472 -41.38 18.95 -12.63
N ASP A 473 -41.22 18.04 -13.58
CA ASP A 473 -40.58 16.74 -13.41
C ASP A 473 -39.05 16.90 -13.42
N SER A 474 -38.46 16.93 -12.22
CA SER A 474 -37.01 17.10 -12.04
C SER A 474 -36.19 16.00 -12.71
N ASP A 475 -36.79 14.83 -12.93
CA ASP A 475 -36.11 13.64 -13.44
C ASP A 475 -36.26 13.47 -14.94
N ARG A 476 -36.87 14.48 -15.59
CA ARG A 476 -37.00 14.52 -17.03
C ARG A 476 -35.61 14.45 -17.67
N ILE A 477 -35.35 13.36 -18.38
CA ILE A 477 -34.10 13.14 -19.13
C ILE A 477 -34.03 14.16 -20.28
N LEU A 478 -32.90 14.82 -20.44
CA LEU A 478 -32.61 15.72 -21.58
C LEU A 478 -31.62 15.08 -22.56
N TYR A 479 -30.75 14.22 -22.05
CA TYR A 479 -29.81 13.44 -22.85
C TYR A 479 -29.58 12.09 -22.20
N SER A 480 -29.49 11.05 -23.02
CA SER A 480 -29.08 9.73 -22.55
C SER A 480 -28.29 8.96 -23.59
N ARG A 481 -27.31 8.18 -23.14
CA ARG A 481 -26.58 7.19 -23.93
C ARG A 481 -26.63 5.85 -23.23
N GLN A 482 -26.81 4.76 -23.99
CA GLN A 482 -26.87 3.37 -23.49
C GLN A 482 -27.91 3.15 -22.37
N LEU A 483 -29.05 3.86 -22.43
CA LEU A 483 -30.13 3.66 -21.49
C LEU A 483 -30.75 2.27 -21.72
N PRO A 484 -30.83 1.39 -20.70
CA PRO A 484 -31.36 0.05 -20.86
C PRO A 484 -32.86 0.11 -21.19
N ARG A 485 -33.30 -0.71 -22.16
CA ARG A 485 -34.72 -0.86 -22.53
C ARG A 485 -35.45 -1.92 -21.70
N LEU A 486 -34.70 -2.84 -21.09
CA LEU A 486 -35.20 -3.92 -20.25
C LEU A 486 -34.44 -3.94 -18.93
N VAL A 487 -35.08 -4.48 -17.88
CA VAL A 487 -34.42 -4.71 -16.59
C VAL A 487 -33.45 -5.90 -16.73
N MET A 488 -32.15 -5.61 -16.74
CA MET A 488 -31.09 -6.62 -16.91
C MET A 488 -30.33 -6.83 -15.60
N ARG A 489 -29.64 -7.97 -15.46
CA ARG A 489 -28.81 -8.28 -14.28
C ARG A 489 -27.70 -7.24 -14.04
N HIS A 490 -27.13 -6.68 -15.10
CA HIS A 490 -26.09 -5.64 -15.01
C HIS A 490 -26.65 -4.23 -14.82
N SER A 491 -27.98 -4.01 -14.88
CA SER A 491 -28.58 -2.71 -14.58
C SER A 491 -28.26 -2.29 -13.16
N LYS A 492 -28.08 -0.99 -12.90
CA LYS A 492 -27.68 -0.47 -11.58
C LYS A 492 -28.81 0.31 -10.94
N LEU A 493 -29.23 -0.10 -9.75
CA LEU A 493 -30.27 0.60 -8.99
C LEU A 493 -29.78 2.00 -8.61
N GLU A 494 -30.46 3.04 -9.11
CA GLU A 494 -30.04 4.45 -8.96
C GLU A 494 -28.58 4.72 -9.37
N GLY A 495 -28.02 3.92 -10.29
CA GLY A 495 -26.60 3.97 -10.66
C GLY A 495 -25.64 3.63 -9.52
N GLY A 496 -26.10 2.82 -8.55
CA GLY A 496 -25.30 2.26 -7.47
C GLY A 496 -24.99 0.79 -7.73
N LYS A 497 -25.51 -0.08 -6.85
CA LYS A 497 -25.25 -1.52 -6.89
C LYS A 497 -25.93 -2.18 -8.11
N PRO A 498 -25.26 -3.06 -8.87
CA PRO A 498 -25.88 -3.79 -9.95
C PRO A 498 -26.90 -4.81 -9.43
N LEU A 499 -27.95 -5.08 -10.22
CA LEU A 499 -29.05 -5.98 -9.82
C LEU A 499 -28.59 -7.44 -9.62
N LYS A 500 -27.47 -7.86 -10.23
CA LYS A 500 -26.85 -9.19 -10.04
C LYS A 500 -26.45 -9.47 -8.59
N ASP A 501 -26.21 -8.42 -7.79
CA ASP A 501 -25.77 -8.54 -6.40
C ASP A 501 -26.94 -8.50 -5.39
N PHE A 502 -28.18 -8.48 -5.86
CA PHE A 502 -29.38 -8.52 -5.02
C PHE A 502 -29.94 -9.96 -4.99
N GLN A 503 -30.78 -10.25 -3.99
CA GLN A 503 -31.45 -11.55 -3.92
C GLN A 503 -32.43 -11.69 -5.10
N ILE A 504 -32.28 -12.75 -5.88
CA ILE A 504 -33.18 -13.08 -7.01
C ILE A 504 -34.04 -14.27 -6.62
N LEU A 505 -35.36 -14.10 -6.69
CA LEU A 505 -36.35 -15.13 -6.42
C LEU A 505 -37.10 -15.48 -7.70
N SER A 506 -37.46 -16.75 -7.89
CA SER A 506 -38.24 -17.20 -9.03
C SER A 506 -39.68 -17.50 -8.64
N HIS A 507 -40.62 -17.14 -9.52
CA HIS A 507 -42.04 -17.48 -9.37
C HIS A 507 -42.68 -17.55 -10.75
N ASN A 508 -43.43 -18.63 -11.04
CA ASN A 508 -44.10 -18.87 -12.32
C ASN A 508 -43.20 -18.65 -13.56
N GLY A 509 -41.95 -19.13 -13.52
CA GLY A 509 -40.99 -19.02 -14.62
C GLY A 509 -40.40 -17.60 -14.81
N ARG A 510 -40.68 -16.66 -13.92
CA ARG A 510 -40.16 -15.29 -13.93
C ARG A 510 -39.22 -15.05 -12.75
N ALA A 511 -38.25 -14.16 -12.94
CA ALA A 511 -37.24 -13.84 -11.93
C ALA A 511 -37.43 -12.41 -11.39
N TYR A 512 -37.47 -12.28 -10.07
CA TYR A 512 -37.73 -11.05 -9.33
C TYR A 512 -36.52 -10.68 -8.47
N VAL A 513 -36.02 -9.46 -8.64
CA VAL A 513 -34.91 -8.90 -7.86
C VAL A 513 -35.48 -8.19 -6.64
N VAL A 514 -35.22 -8.70 -5.45
CA VAL A 514 -35.75 -8.16 -4.18
C VAL A 514 -35.01 -6.86 -3.82
N LEU A 515 -35.76 -5.79 -3.57
CA LEU A 515 -35.22 -4.47 -3.22
C LEU A 515 -35.26 -4.21 -1.71
N SER A 516 -36.43 -4.29 -1.08
CA SER A 516 -36.62 -4.02 0.35
C SER A 516 -37.84 -4.73 0.93
N ASP A 517 -37.83 -4.95 2.25
CA ASP A 517 -38.97 -5.49 2.98
C ASP A 517 -40.00 -4.38 3.29
N ILE A 518 -41.28 -4.72 3.22
CA ILE A 518 -42.40 -3.85 3.58
C ILE A 518 -42.86 -4.22 5.00
N PRO A 519 -42.82 -3.28 5.98
CA PRO A 519 -43.29 -3.54 7.33
C PRO A 519 -44.77 -3.96 7.33
N THR A 520 -45.07 -5.13 7.90
CA THR A 520 -46.41 -5.73 7.97
C THR A 520 -46.74 -6.11 9.41
N GLY A 521 -48.03 -6.17 9.76
CA GLY A 521 -48.47 -6.51 11.12
C GLY A 521 -48.11 -7.96 11.50
N LYS A 522 -48.02 -8.28 12.81
CA LYS A 522 -47.58 -9.60 13.33
C LYS A 522 -48.34 -10.83 12.79
N LEU A 523 -49.51 -10.63 12.17
CA LEU A 523 -50.39 -11.67 11.63
C LEU A 523 -50.54 -11.62 10.09
N GLU A 524 -49.87 -10.69 9.42
CA GLU A 524 -49.94 -10.54 7.97
C GLU A 524 -48.75 -11.22 7.29
N PRO A 525 -48.93 -11.77 6.07
CA PRO A 525 -47.83 -12.31 5.29
C PRO A 525 -46.81 -11.22 4.98
N GLN A 526 -45.51 -11.54 5.13
CA GLN A 526 -44.43 -10.62 4.82
C GLN A 526 -44.52 -10.18 3.36
N LYS A 527 -44.32 -8.89 3.09
CA LYS A 527 -44.31 -8.34 1.75
C LYS A 527 -42.95 -7.74 1.43
N LYS A 528 -42.51 -7.87 0.19
CA LYS A 528 -41.25 -7.29 -0.30
C LYS A 528 -41.48 -6.51 -1.58
N THR A 529 -40.71 -5.45 -1.81
CA THR A 529 -40.65 -4.78 -3.10
C THR A 529 -39.62 -5.47 -4.00
N ALA A 530 -39.91 -5.55 -5.29
CA ALA A 530 -39.02 -6.19 -6.26
C ALA A 530 -39.11 -5.59 -7.66
N LEU A 531 -38.10 -5.85 -8.48
CA LEU A 531 -38.11 -5.58 -9.93
C LEU A 531 -38.22 -6.90 -10.70
N LEU A 532 -38.99 -6.92 -11.77
CA LEU A 532 -39.07 -8.07 -12.66
C LEU A 532 -37.93 -8.02 -13.70
N LEU A 533 -37.08 -9.03 -13.74
CA LEU A 533 -36.05 -9.15 -14.79
C LEU A 533 -36.71 -9.34 -16.16
N GLY A 534 -36.21 -8.62 -17.16
CA GLY A 534 -36.75 -8.61 -18.51
C GLY A 534 -38.01 -7.74 -18.69
N ASP A 535 -38.46 -7.03 -17.65
CA ASP A 535 -39.55 -6.06 -17.78
C ASP A 535 -39.10 -4.81 -18.55
N THR A 536 -40.04 -4.10 -19.15
CA THR A 536 -39.77 -2.88 -19.93
C THR A 536 -39.35 -1.72 -19.04
N VAL A 537 -38.36 -0.96 -19.50
CA VAL A 537 -37.86 0.25 -18.86
C VAL A 537 -38.31 1.45 -19.67
N GLU A 538 -39.11 2.32 -19.05
CA GLU A 538 -39.61 3.55 -19.67
C GLU A 538 -38.85 4.74 -19.11
N LYS A 539 -38.20 5.54 -19.97
CA LYS A 539 -37.41 6.71 -19.57
C LYS A 539 -36.38 6.40 -18.46
N GLY A 540 -35.79 5.20 -18.50
CA GLY A 540 -34.80 4.75 -17.53
C GLY A 540 -35.39 4.34 -16.16
N GLN A 541 -36.71 4.23 -16.06
CA GLN A 541 -37.43 3.79 -14.86
C GLN A 541 -38.04 2.40 -15.06
N ALA A 542 -37.87 1.54 -14.07
CA ALA A 542 -38.43 0.19 -14.02
C ALA A 542 -39.63 0.16 -13.05
N SER A 543 -40.65 -0.62 -13.38
CA SER A 543 -41.83 -0.79 -12.52
C SER A 543 -41.51 -1.62 -11.27
N VAL A 544 -42.03 -1.19 -10.13
CA VAL A 544 -41.90 -1.92 -8.87
C VAL A 544 -43.07 -2.86 -8.67
N TYR A 545 -42.78 -4.07 -8.21
CA TYR A 545 -43.74 -5.11 -7.86
C TYR A 545 -43.71 -5.36 -6.35
N THR A 546 -44.86 -5.73 -5.79
CA THR A 546 -44.98 -6.22 -4.42
C THR A 546 -45.09 -7.74 -4.45
N LEU A 547 -44.17 -8.42 -3.80
CA LEU A 547 -44.15 -9.86 -3.59
C LEU A 547 -44.78 -10.16 -2.24
N THR A 548 -45.80 -11.02 -2.20
CA THR A 548 -46.33 -11.59 -0.96
C THR A 548 -45.58 -12.89 -0.68
N MET A 549 -44.89 -12.96 0.45
CA MET A 549 -44.01 -14.07 0.80
C MET A 549 -44.73 -15.15 1.61
N GLY A 550 -44.25 -16.38 1.48
CA GLY A 550 -44.66 -17.51 2.31
C GLY A 550 -44.29 -17.36 3.79
N PRO A 551 -44.81 -18.22 4.68
CA PRO A 551 -44.52 -18.19 6.11
C PRO A 551 -43.03 -18.33 6.46
N ASP A 552 -42.25 -18.94 5.57
CA ASP A 552 -40.80 -19.16 5.67
C ASP A 552 -39.97 -17.98 5.13
N GLY A 553 -40.62 -16.98 4.51
CA GLY A 553 -39.99 -15.80 3.93
C GLY A 553 -39.13 -16.07 2.67
N LYS A 554 -39.19 -17.29 2.11
CA LYS A 554 -38.34 -17.71 0.98
C LYS A 554 -39.13 -17.90 -0.32
N GLU A 555 -40.36 -18.35 -0.24
CA GLU A 555 -41.21 -18.56 -1.41
C GLU A 555 -42.12 -17.36 -1.69
N ILE A 556 -42.41 -17.10 -2.96
CA ILE A 556 -43.37 -16.08 -3.40
C ILE A 556 -44.74 -16.75 -3.56
N LEU A 557 -45.75 -16.26 -2.84
CA LEU A 557 -47.15 -16.71 -2.92
C LEU A 557 -47.94 -15.95 -3.99
N ASP A 558 -47.74 -14.64 -4.08
CA ASP A 558 -48.48 -13.76 -5.00
C ASP A 558 -47.63 -12.55 -5.40
N VAL A 559 -47.94 -11.95 -6.56
CA VAL A 559 -47.24 -10.78 -7.11
C VAL A 559 -48.25 -9.75 -7.60
N SER A 560 -48.13 -8.51 -7.10
CA SER A 560 -48.95 -7.38 -7.58
C SER A 560 -48.07 -6.25 -8.11
N ARG A 561 -48.46 -5.64 -9.24
CA ARG A 561 -47.75 -4.47 -9.82
C ARG A 561 -48.16 -3.21 -9.07
N THR A 562 -47.19 -2.41 -8.65
CA THR A 562 -47.44 -1.12 -7.99
C THR A 562 -47.50 0.01 -9.02
N LYS A 563 -47.83 1.22 -8.57
CA LYS A 563 -47.70 2.44 -9.38
C LYS A 563 -46.31 3.07 -9.27
N ASP A 564 -45.44 2.50 -8.43
CA ASP A 564 -44.12 3.04 -8.14
C ASP A 564 -43.11 2.57 -9.19
N THR A 565 -42.10 3.39 -9.42
CA THR A 565 -41.01 3.12 -10.36
C THR A 565 -39.67 3.49 -9.76
N VAL A 566 -38.61 2.78 -10.13
CA VAL A 566 -37.23 3.05 -9.67
C VAL A 566 -36.30 3.29 -10.86
N ARG A 567 -35.32 4.19 -10.70
CA ARG A 567 -34.36 4.51 -11.76
C ARG A 567 -33.27 3.46 -11.86
N LEU A 568 -32.88 3.13 -13.09
CA LEU A 568 -31.77 2.22 -13.39
C LEU A 568 -30.50 2.93 -13.87
N TYR A 569 -30.42 4.24 -13.64
CA TYR A 569 -29.29 5.09 -14.00
C TYR A 569 -28.89 5.99 -12.81
N GLY A 570 -27.64 6.43 -12.80
CA GLY A 570 -27.10 7.33 -11.78
C GLY A 570 -27.33 8.80 -12.12
N SER A 571 -27.22 9.68 -11.12
CA SER A 571 -27.21 11.13 -11.38
C SER A 571 -25.93 11.54 -12.10
N ALA A 572 -25.97 12.59 -12.93
CA ALA A 572 -24.79 13.12 -13.61
C ALA A 572 -23.64 13.44 -12.63
N LYS A 573 -23.99 13.87 -11.40
CA LYS A 573 -23.03 14.09 -10.31
C LYS A 573 -22.24 12.83 -9.93
N LYS A 574 -22.85 11.63 -9.96
CA LYS A 574 -22.14 10.38 -9.70
C LYS A 574 -21.11 10.10 -10.79
N THR A 575 -21.43 10.36 -12.06
CA THR A 575 -20.49 10.18 -13.19
C THR A 575 -19.32 11.16 -13.14
N ILE A 576 -19.57 12.40 -12.71
CA ILE A 576 -18.52 13.44 -12.61
C ILE A 576 -17.53 13.18 -11.45
N LEU A 577 -17.96 12.51 -10.38
CA LEU A 577 -17.11 12.24 -9.22
C LEU A 577 -16.29 10.95 -9.45
N LYS A 578 -14.96 11.03 -9.26
CA LYS A 578 -14.11 9.82 -9.15
C LYS A 578 -14.48 9.03 -7.89
N ARG A 579 -14.67 7.71 -8.03
CA ARG A 579 -14.98 6.77 -6.92
C ARG A 579 -14.30 5.41 -7.14
N GLY A 580 -12.98 5.39 -7.32
CA GLY A 580 -12.18 4.17 -7.31
C GLY A 580 -11.75 3.77 -5.90
N GLU A 581 -11.28 2.53 -5.71
CA GLU A 581 -10.55 2.14 -4.49
C GLU A 581 -9.34 3.07 -4.32
N GLY A 582 -9.17 3.66 -3.13
CA GLY A 582 -8.13 4.67 -2.91
C GLY A 582 -8.28 5.95 -3.76
N ASN A 583 -9.48 6.20 -4.32
CA ASN A 583 -9.80 7.35 -5.18
C ASN A 583 -9.07 7.37 -6.54
N HIS A 584 -8.52 6.24 -6.97
CA HIS A 584 -7.81 6.08 -8.25
C HIS A 584 -8.38 4.89 -9.03
N TYR A 585 -8.39 5.00 -10.35
CA TYR A 585 -8.72 3.90 -11.24
C TYR A 585 -7.42 3.41 -11.90
N PRO A 586 -7.36 2.14 -12.34
CA PRO A 586 -6.30 1.72 -13.24
C PRO A 586 -6.45 2.40 -14.62
N PRO A 587 -5.41 2.39 -15.46
CA PRO A 587 -5.27 3.32 -16.59
C PRO A 587 -6.41 3.32 -17.61
N HIS A 588 -6.91 2.15 -18.04
CA HIS A 588 -7.98 2.07 -19.03
C HIS A 588 -9.32 2.52 -18.44
N THR A 589 -9.63 2.03 -17.23
CA THR A 589 -10.83 2.46 -16.49
C THR A 589 -10.81 3.97 -16.26
N GLU A 590 -9.64 4.56 -15.97
CA GLU A 590 -9.49 6.00 -15.81
C GLU A 590 -9.77 6.77 -17.11
N ALA A 591 -9.24 6.31 -18.23
CA ALA A 591 -9.47 6.94 -19.54
C ALA A 591 -10.97 6.98 -19.89
N VAL A 592 -11.67 5.85 -19.68
CA VAL A 592 -13.13 5.77 -19.86
C VAL A 592 -13.85 6.72 -18.91
N HIS A 593 -13.48 6.75 -17.62
CA HIS A 593 -14.08 7.67 -16.65
C HIS A 593 -13.96 9.15 -17.08
N GLN A 594 -12.76 9.57 -17.51
CA GLN A 594 -12.50 10.93 -17.98
C GLN A 594 -13.31 11.28 -19.24
N GLN A 595 -13.43 10.35 -20.18
CA GLN A 595 -14.25 10.53 -21.37
C GLN A 595 -15.73 10.74 -21.00
N ARG A 596 -16.28 9.88 -20.12
CA ARG A 596 -17.66 9.98 -19.62
C ARG A 596 -17.89 11.30 -18.87
N GLN A 597 -16.94 11.73 -18.04
CA GLN A 597 -17.02 13.00 -17.32
C GLN A 597 -17.06 14.19 -18.29
N THR A 598 -16.21 14.18 -19.31
CA THR A 598 -16.14 15.25 -20.32
C THR A 598 -17.44 15.34 -21.12
N GLU A 599 -17.99 14.19 -21.52
CA GLU A 599 -19.26 14.11 -22.25
C GLU A 599 -20.43 14.67 -21.42
N VAL A 600 -20.55 14.23 -20.15
CA VAL A 600 -21.61 14.72 -19.24
C VAL A 600 -21.49 16.22 -19.02
N LEU A 601 -20.29 16.73 -18.71
CA LEU A 601 -20.08 18.16 -18.50
C LEU A 601 -20.32 18.97 -19.77
N GLY A 602 -19.92 18.44 -20.93
CA GLY A 602 -20.19 19.04 -22.24
C GLY A 602 -21.68 19.17 -22.49
N LYS A 603 -22.45 18.09 -22.31
CA LYS A 603 -23.92 18.11 -22.49
C LYS A 603 -24.61 19.02 -21.47
N ILE A 604 -24.19 19.01 -20.20
CA ILE A 604 -24.72 19.97 -19.20
C ILE A 604 -24.45 21.41 -19.64
N ASN A 605 -23.22 21.74 -20.06
CA ASN A 605 -22.88 23.10 -20.50
C ASN A 605 -23.67 23.53 -21.74
N HIS A 606 -23.85 22.63 -22.71
CA HIS A 606 -24.68 22.86 -23.89
C HIS A 606 -26.12 23.23 -23.50
N PHE A 607 -26.75 22.44 -22.62
CA PHE A 607 -28.10 22.76 -22.15
C PHE A 607 -28.15 24.03 -21.29
N LEU A 608 -27.10 24.34 -20.53
CA LEU A 608 -27.01 25.60 -19.78
C LEU A 608 -26.91 26.82 -20.72
N GLU A 609 -26.21 26.70 -21.84
CA GLU A 609 -26.09 27.76 -22.84
C GLU A 609 -27.42 27.97 -23.57
N LYS A 610 -28.02 26.89 -24.09
CA LYS A 610 -29.37 26.95 -24.68
C LYS A 610 -30.41 27.53 -23.74
N ALA A 611 -30.36 27.15 -22.45
CA ALA A 611 -31.27 27.68 -21.44
C ALA A 611 -31.13 29.19 -21.25
N VAL A 612 -29.95 29.78 -21.48
CA VAL A 612 -29.72 31.22 -21.35
C VAL A 612 -30.10 31.98 -22.63
N GLU A 613 -29.91 31.38 -23.79
CA GLU A 613 -30.19 31.98 -25.10
C GLU A 613 -31.69 32.08 -25.42
N ASP A 614 -32.50 31.12 -24.97
CA ASP A 614 -33.94 31.14 -25.23
C ASP A 614 -34.65 32.27 -24.45
N THR A 615 -35.26 33.19 -25.19
CA THR A 615 -35.96 34.38 -24.69
C THR A 615 -37.48 34.21 -24.68
N HIS A 616 -38.01 33.10 -25.20
CA HIS A 616 -39.44 32.91 -25.46
C HIS A 616 -40.13 31.90 -24.55
N GLY A 617 -39.78 31.81 -23.26
CA GLY A 617 -40.67 31.27 -22.21
C GLY A 617 -41.15 29.81 -22.34
N ARG A 618 -40.86 29.13 -23.45
CA ARG A 618 -41.27 27.77 -23.77
C ARG A 618 -40.02 26.94 -23.75
N TYR A 619 -39.60 26.57 -22.55
CA TYR A 619 -38.68 25.46 -22.36
C TYR A 619 -39.46 24.17 -22.68
N GLN A 620 -39.81 23.97 -23.95
CA GLN A 620 -40.12 22.64 -24.43
C GLN A 620 -38.87 21.83 -24.12
N ALA A 621 -38.99 20.88 -23.20
CA ALA A 621 -37.92 19.97 -22.87
C ALA A 621 -37.30 19.50 -24.20
N TRP A 622 -36.02 19.78 -24.36
CA TRP A 622 -35.30 19.67 -25.62
C TRP A 622 -35.09 18.17 -25.89
N TRP A 623 -36.13 17.54 -26.42
CA TRP A 623 -36.14 16.16 -26.89
C TRP A 623 -35.85 16.22 -28.37
N ASP A 624 -34.57 16.29 -28.70
CA ASP A 624 -33.94 15.79 -29.92
C ASP A 624 -32.63 16.56 -30.15
N ASP A 625 -31.56 15.83 -30.46
CA ASP A 625 -30.29 16.39 -30.95
C ASP A 625 -30.48 17.08 -32.35
N GLU A 626 -31.71 17.12 -32.89
CA GLU A 626 -32.06 17.90 -34.07
C GLU A 626 -32.25 19.38 -33.73
N ASP A 627 -31.21 20.17 -33.99
CA ASP A 627 -31.32 21.62 -34.10
C ASP A 627 -32.30 21.99 -35.23
N HIS A 628 -33.59 22.15 -34.91
CA HIS A 628 -34.59 22.70 -35.84
C HIS A 628 -34.26 24.13 -36.34
N HIS A 629 -33.18 24.75 -35.84
CA HIS A 629 -32.71 26.07 -36.22
C HIS A 629 -31.43 26.07 -37.07
N LYS A 630 -30.82 24.91 -37.38
CA LYS A 630 -29.79 24.85 -38.43
C LYS A 630 -30.46 24.82 -39.79
N LYS A 631 -30.21 25.82 -40.63
CA LYS A 631 -30.46 25.70 -42.08
C LYS A 631 -29.59 24.54 -42.58
N LYS A 632 -30.22 23.41 -42.95
CA LYS A 632 -29.54 22.29 -43.62
C LYS A 632 -28.80 22.82 -44.85
N ASP A 633 -27.56 22.38 -45.02
CA ASP A 633 -26.76 22.71 -46.20
C ASP A 633 -27.39 22.06 -47.44
N GLU A 634 -27.17 22.62 -48.63
CA GLU A 634 -27.78 22.13 -49.87
C GLU A 634 -27.36 20.68 -50.16
N LEU A 635 -26.17 20.29 -49.70
CA LEU A 635 -25.64 18.93 -49.76
C LEU A 635 -26.44 17.92 -48.90
N GLU A 636 -26.78 18.28 -47.66
CA GLU A 636 -27.53 17.40 -46.74
C GLU A 636 -28.96 17.14 -47.23
N ARG A 637 -29.58 18.13 -47.89
CA ARG A 637 -30.89 17.96 -48.52
C ARG A 637 -30.84 17.01 -49.72
N VAL A 638 -29.77 17.07 -50.50
CA VAL A 638 -29.58 16.20 -51.68
C VAL A 638 -29.29 14.77 -51.25
N GLU A 639 -28.53 14.55 -50.17
CA GLU A 639 -28.35 13.20 -49.60
C GLU A 639 -29.66 12.62 -49.06
N GLU A 640 -30.47 13.39 -48.31
CA GLU A 640 -31.77 12.91 -47.83
C GLU A 640 -32.75 12.55 -48.96
N GLU A 641 -32.71 13.27 -50.09
CA GLU A 641 -33.51 12.95 -51.28
C GLU A 641 -33.00 11.70 -52.01
N MET A 642 -31.68 11.46 -52.03
CA MET A 642 -31.10 10.24 -52.61
C MET A 642 -31.46 8.97 -51.82
N TYR A 643 -31.52 9.06 -50.48
CA TYR A 643 -31.78 7.89 -49.62
C TYR A 643 -33.26 7.63 -49.32
N ARG A 644 -34.19 8.54 -49.68
CA ARG A 644 -35.64 8.39 -49.45
C ARG A 644 -36.31 7.23 -50.21
N GLY A 645 -35.61 6.57 -51.13
CA GLY A 645 -36.11 5.43 -51.90
C GLY A 645 -35.43 4.09 -51.61
N TRP A 646 -34.44 4.03 -50.72
CA TRP A 646 -33.68 2.81 -50.43
C TRP A 646 -33.98 2.38 -48.99
N SER A 647 -35.07 1.61 -48.82
CA SER A 647 -35.29 0.88 -47.57
C SER A 647 -34.62 -0.50 -47.65
N LEU A 648 -33.64 -0.73 -46.79
CA LEU A 648 -33.25 -2.07 -46.32
C LEU A 648 -33.34 -2.09 -44.80
#